data_AF-A0A938ZMC0-F1
#
_entry.id   AF-A0A938ZMC0-F1
#
_cell.length_a   1.000
_cell.length_b   1.000
_cell.length_c   1.000
_cell.angle_alpha   90.00
_cell.angle_beta   90.00
_cell.angle_gamma   90.00
#
_symmetry.space_group_name_H-M   'P 1'
#
loop_
_entity.id
_entity.type
_entity.pdbx_description
1 polymer ?
#
loop_
_entity_poly.entity_id
_entity_poly.type
_entity_poly.pdbx_seq_one_letter_code
_entity_poly.pdbx_strand_id
1 'polypeptide(L)'
;MPFLAYLLYIPIRQLGATTYEYDARGNILTEIDAEGQIIKRKYDDNNYVLEETVISDRSGPNGFTTKYTYDSLGNQLTQEDALGNVTRYTCGDKSRLLTETDALGRTITNVYSRSGNLRSTTDALGHTTSYDYDLRGQLRSVKDANGKVTGFDYDDNGNVTSVTDALGNVTTYTYNTNGDKLTETRQMTVANGQVRELLTTWTYDENGQMKTMTDAENHTTTYEYDKLGHQTAVIDALQHKTEYKYDDKGQLVATIYADNTPDNPDDNLRETTRYDAAGRIITSVDKAGRETRFVYDDVGRLIETLNPDSTPNNWDDNTKTRTEYYSDGLVKAQIDERDNRTEFRYDAVGRQNQVIYADDTPATLTDNPKTTYTYDKVGQRIAETDALNHITSYKYDDLGRLSKTELNDKTFTISEYDNLSRRIAMTDQNGKRTEYSYDDLGRLTGVKNALQDWTEYGYNEVGNLILQTDANQHTTSFEYDGVGRRTATILPMSQPADMTYDAVGNVQTYTDFNRNTITYQYDPLNWMISKQFQDESKVRYTYTPIGLQDVITFVDANGVTTATDDYDYDERDRLVKRTDPDGRSISYTYYAASNRTSVTTASGTVNYTFDVRNRLDQVIEGGIVTADYDYDAVSNLVRTTLANGTQEIRSYDDLNRLKYLENHKGDTILSSYTYTLDKVGNRTKVVEHNGRSVDYTYDDLYRLTQEKITDAINGNRVYSYTYDKVGNRKTKSETVNGATTVTDYAYDANDRLLNETVNQQAVTNYTYDNNGNTLTKTENSIITEYTWNYENRLIAAIVKDTNGAIQQAMQYRYNDNGIRVAATIDGVETRYLIDEMQPYAQVLEEYSPNGAVQVEYVYGNDLIAQEKGSDRTFYHVDGLGSTRILTDATGTVVSSYNYEAYGELISSTGGVENKYLFAGEQYDQNLGDYYLRQRYYDTNSGRFTRRDTYEVKC
;
A
#
# COMPACT_ATOMS: atom_id res chain seq x y z
N MET A 1 -25.76 2.47 42.57
CA MET A 1 -25.73 1.67 43.83
C MET A 1 -24.44 0.84 43.82
N PRO A 2 -23.80 0.57 44.98
CA PRO A 2 -22.42 1.02 45.20
C PRO A 2 -21.34 0.07 44.65
N PHE A 3 -20.47 0.64 43.81
CA PHE A 3 -19.18 0.08 43.41
C PHE A 3 -18.20 0.18 44.59
N LEU A 4 -17.66 -0.97 45.01
CA LEU A 4 -16.66 -1.08 46.05
C LEU A 4 -15.25 -1.18 45.44
N ALA A 5 -14.36 -0.40 46.03
CA ALA A 5 -12.93 -0.24 45.80
C ALA A 5 -12.13 -1.49 45.39
N TYR A 6 -11.30 -1.32 44.35
CA TYR A 6 -9.93 -1.87 44.27
C TYR A 6 -9.02 -0.78 43.68
N LEU A 7 -8.50 0.09 44.55
CA LEU A 7 -7.34 0.92 44.23
C LEU A 7 -6.09 0.06 44.48
N LEU A 8 -5.52 -0.49 43.41
CA LEU A 8 -4.16 -1.02 43.44
C LEU A 8 -3.20 0.16 43.53
N TYR A 9 -2.55 0.25 44.69
CA TYR A 9 -1.57 1.25 45.06
C TYR A 9 -0.29 1.02 44.24
N ILE A 10 -0.13 1.75 43.13
CA ILE A 10 1.16 1.84 42.43
C ILE A 10 1.99 2.86 43.19
N PRO A 11 3.16 2.51 43.73
CA PRO A 11 4.01 3.47 44.43
C PRO A 11 4.46 4.53 43.43
N ILE A 12 4.08 5.78 43.70
CA ILE A 12 4.66 6.97 43.07
C ILE A 12 6.15 6.97 43.43
N ARG A 13 7.01 6.46 42.54
CA ARG A 13 8.43 6.80 42.59
C ARG A 13 8.54 8.28 42.22
N GLN A 14 9.28 9.01 43.03
CA GLN A 14 9.55 10.43 42.83
C GLN A 14 10.17 10.64 41.45
N LEU A 15 9.57 11.57 40.68
CA LEU A 15 10.22 12.26 39.57
C LEU A 15 11.67 12.60 39.96
N GLY A 16 12.66 12.13 39.20
CA GLY A 16 13.99 12.73 39.28
C GLY A 16 13.84 14.23 38.99
N ALA A 17 14.29 15.11 39.88
CA ALA A 17 14.22 16.54 39.61
C ALA A 17 15.34 16.91 38.64
N THR A 18 15.02 17.61 37.54
CA THR A 18 16.05 18.26 36.71
C THR A 18 16.86 19.21 37.58
N THR A 19 18.18 19.08 37.56
CA THR A 19 19.09 19.93 38.33
C THR A 19 19.87 20.84 37.40
N TYR A 20 20.12 22.08 37.85
CA TYR A 20 20.82 23.10 37.10
C TYR A 20 21.99 23.65 37.93
N GLU A 21 23.13 23.81 37.28
CA GLU A 21 24.26 24.59 37.79
C GLU A 21 24.39 25.88 36.97
N TYR A 22 24.54 27.01 37.66
CA TYR A 22 24.58 28.33 37.03
C TYR A 22 25.95 29.00 37.20
N ASP A 23 26.33 29.86 36.24
CA ASP A 23 27.43 30.81 36.44
C ASP A 23 26.99 32.02 37.28
N ALA A 24 27.93 32.92 37.61
CA ALA A 24 27.66 34.13 38.39
C ALA A 24 26.73 35.14 37.68
N ARG A 25 26.47 34.97 36.38
CA ARG A 25 25.59 35.81 35.56
C ARG A 25 24.20 35.18 35.38
N GLY A 26 23.98 33.98 35.91
CA GLY A 26 22.71 33.25 35.81
C GLY A 26 22.58 32.37 34.56
N ASN A 27 23.66 32.14 33.80
CA ASN A 27 23.64 31.21 32.68
C ASN A 27 23.72 29.76 33.15
N ILE A 28 23.02 28.84 32.50
CA ILE A 28 23.02 27.41 32.86
C ILE A 28 24.29 26.73 32.33
N LEU A 29 25.24 26.42 33.21
CA LEU A 29 26.48 25.71 32.86
C LEU A 29 26.30 24.20 32.71
N THR A 30 25.45 23.60 33.54
CA THR A 30 25.16 22.17 33.51
C THR A 30 23.68 21.97 33.82
N GLU A 31 23.04 21.13 33.04
CA GLU A 31 21.68 20.66 33.20
C GLU A 31 21.73 19.13 33.26
N ILE A 32 21.13 18.53 34.29
CA ILE A 32 21.00 17.09 34.42
C ILE A 32 19.52 16.79 34.45
N ASP A 33 19.01 16.11 33.43
CA ASP A 33 17.60 15.71 33.38
C ASP A 33 17.31 14.51 34.30
N ALA A 34 16.04 14.14 34.38
CA ALA A 34 15.60 13.08 35.26
C ALA A 34 16.01 11.67 34.79
N GLU A 35 16.44 11.50 33.53
CA GLU A 35 16.94 10.25 32.95
C GLU A 35 18.47 10.14 33.00
N GLY A 36 19.14 11.18 33.52
CA GLY A 36 20.59 11.24 33.64
C GLY A 36 21.30 11.74 32.40
N GLN A 37 20.60 12.32 31.41
CA GLN A 37 21.24 13.12 30.36
C GLN A 37 21.87 14.36 31.00
N ILE A 38 23.11 14.68 30.63
CA ILE A 38 23.80 15.88 31.10
C ILE A 38 24.09 16.78 29.91
N ILE A 39 23.58 18.00 29.93
CA ILE A 39 23.90 19.04 28.94
C ILE A 39 24.83 20.06 29.61
N LYS A 40 26.04 20.23 29.06
CA LYS A 40 27.01 21.24 29.53
C LYS A 40 27.14 22.36 28.52
N ARG A 41 27.10 23.62 28.98
CA ARG A 41 27.19 24.80 28.12
C ARG A 41 28.37 25.70 28.53
N LYS A 42 29.03 26.29 27.53
CA LYS A 42 30.01 27.38 27.72
C LYS A 42 29.49 28.63 27.06
N TYR A 43 29.74 29.78 27.67
CA TYR A 43 29.25 31.08 27.21
C TYR A 43 30.40 32.06 26.98
N ASP A 44 30.20 33.02 26.07
CA ASP A 44 31.07 34.18 25.93
C ASP A 44 30.77 35.26 26.99
N ASP A 45 31.43 36.42 26.88
CA ASP A 45 31.23 37.57 27.79
C ASP A 45 29.83 38.20 27.66
N ASN A 46 29.15 37.98 26.53
CA ASN A 46 27.81 38.51 26.23
C ASN A 46 26.67 37.51 26.50
N ASN A 47 26.97 36.36 27.12
CA ASN A 47 26.02 35.27 27.42
C ASN A 47 25.52 34.48 26.17
N TYR A 48 26.26 34.51 25.06
CA TYR A 48 25.99 33.62 23.91
C TYR A 48 26.66 32.25 24.12
N VAL A 49 25.98 31.17 23.75
CA VAL A 49 26.46 29.78 23.93
C VAL A 49 27.56 29.47 22.92
N LEU A 50 28.81 29.29 23.35
CA LEU A 50 29.93 28.92 22.48
C LEU A 50 30.04 27.41 22.24
N GLU A 51 29.71 26.60 23.24
CA GLU A 51 29.74 25.14 23.16
C GLU A 51 28.56 24.57 23.93
N GLU A 52 27.92 23.54 23.38
CA GLU A 52 26.95 22.70 24.06
C GLU A 52 27.40 21.24 23.95
N THR A 53 27.49 20.52 25.07
CA THR A 53 27.94 19.12 25.11
C THR A 53 26.89 18.24 25.77
N VAL A 54 26.37 17.26 25.01
CA VAL A 54 25.38 16.28 25.48
C VAL A 54 26.08 14.99 25.90
N ILE A 55 25.97 14.64 27.18
CA ILE A 55 26.50 13.41 27.78
C ILE A 55 25.31 12.49 28.06
N SER A 56 25.35 11.29 27.52
CA SER A 56 24.31 10.25 27.63
C SER A 56 24.97 8.87 27.68
N ASP A 57 24.19 7.83 27.97
CA ASP A 57 24.61 6.43 27.82
C ASP A 57 25.04 6.09 26.40
N ARG A 58 24.61 6.86 25.39
CA ARG A 58 25.06 6.75 24.00
C ARG A 58 26.41 7.42 23.73
N SER A 59 26.68 8.58 24.32
CA SER A 59 27.91 9.36 24.08
C SER A 59 29.07 9.00 25.00
N GLY A 60 28.77 8.34 26.13
CA GLY A 60 29.75 8.08 27.18
C GLY A 60 30.24 9.36 27.85
N PRO A 61 31.30 9.30 28.68
CA PRO A 61 31.70 10.41 29.54
C PRO A 61 32.24 11.64 28.78
N ASN A 62 32.62 11.49 27.51
CA ASN A 62 33.18 12.58 26.70
C ASN A 62 32.09 13.47 26.08
N GLY A 63 30.88 12.96 25.92
CA GLY A 63 29.77 13.70 25.31
C GLY A 63 29.89 13.94 23.80
N PHE A 64 28.83 14.49 23.22
CA PHE A 64 28.78 15.02 21.85
C PHE A 64 28.71 16.55 21.91
N THR A 65 29.68 17.25 21.31
CA THR A 65 29.81 18.71 21.44
C THR A 65 29.49 19.44 20.15
N THR A 66 28.55 20.39 20.21
CA THR A 66 28.25 21.37 19.15
C THR A 66 28.88 22.71 19.51
N LYS A 67 29.46 23.42 18.55
CA LYS A 67 30.11 24.74 18.77
C LYS A 67 29.47 25.83 17.92
N TYR A 68 29.45 27.04 18.44
CA TYR A 68 28.85 28.20 17.79
C TYR A 68 29.81 29.40 17.81
N THR A 69 29.67 30.29 16.82
CA THR A 69 30.31 31.61 16.83
C THR A 69 29.28 32.68 16.50
N TYR A 70 29.52 33.90 16.98
CA TYR A 70 28.60 35.03 16.83
C TYR A 70 29.34 36.30 16.42
N ASP A 71 28.61 37.23 15.80
CA ASP A 71 29.07 38.62 15.65
C ASP A 71 28.80 39.45 16.93
N SER A 72 29.19 40.73 16.91
CA SER A 72 28.99 41.64 18.06
C SER A 72 27.51 41.99 18.34
N LEU A 73 26.60 41.63 17.44
CA LEU A 73 25.15 41.83 17.59
C LEU A 73 24.44 40.55 18.04
N GLY A 74 25.17 39.45 18.24
CA GLY A 74 24.61 38.15 18.63
C GLY A 74 24.08 37.32 17.46
N ASN A 75 24.39 37.68 16.21
CA ASN A 75 24.02 36.86 15.07
C ASN A 75 24.95 35.66 14.97
N GLN A 76 24.40 34.46 14.88
CA GLN A 76 25.19 33.25 14.67
C GLN A 76 25.93 33.34 13.33
N LEU A 77 27.24 33.08 13.33
CA LEU A 77 28.09 33.06 12.14
C LEU A 77 28.45 31.64 11.71
N THR A 78 28.62 30.73 12.68
CA THR A 78 28.89 29.32 12.41
C THR A 78 28.20 28.40 13.40
N GLN A 79 27.87 27.20 12.96
CA GLN A 79 27.49 26.05 13.80
C GLN A 79 28.31 24.84 13.36
N GLU A 80 29.15 24.31 14.25
CA GLU A 80 29.93 23.08 14.06
C GLU A 80 29.24 21.96 14.86
N ASP A 81 28.70 20.96 14.18
CA ASP A 81 28.05 19.81 14.83
C ASP A 81 29.06 18.87 15.52
N ALA A 82 28.55 17.86 16.24
CA ALA A 82 29.39 16.89 16.94
C ALA A 82 30.23 15.97 16.02
N LEU A 83 30.00 15.99 14.71
CA LEU A 83 30.82 15.32 13.71
C LEU A 83 31.84 16.27 13.03
N GLY A 84 31.85 17.55 13.40
CA GLY A 84 32.73 18.57 12.86
C GLY A 84 32.23 19.20 11.55
N ASN A 85 30.96 19.02 11.18
CA ASN A 85 30.36 19.64 10.01
C ASN A 85 29.97 21.09 10.34
N VAL A 86 30.37 22.04 9.48
CA VAL A 86 30.21 23.48 9.75
C VAL A 86 29.21 24.12 8.79
N THR A 87 28.09 24.59 9.32
CA THR A 87 27.16 25.50 8.63
C THR A 87 27.55 26.96 8.93
N ARG A 88 27.51 27.83 7.92
CA ARG A 88 27.89 29.24 8.01
C ARG A 88 26.73 30.15 7.64
N TYR A 89 26.65 31.28 8.33
CA TYR A 89 25.62 32.28 8.12
C TYR A 89 26.26 33.64 7.91
N THR A 90 25.69 34.45 7.03
CA THR A 90 25.99 35.89 6.97
C THR A 90 24.73 36.69 7.24
N CYS A 91 24.87 37.74 8.03
CA CYS A 91 23.76 38.63 8.39
C CYS A 91 24.06 40.06 7.95
N GLY A 92 23.04 40.74 7.45
CA GLY A 92 23.08 42.15 7.08
C GLY A 92 22.49 43.06 8.14
N ASP A 93 22.07 44.26 7.72
CA ASP A 93 21.41 45.23 8.60
C ASP A 93 20.22 44.62 9.35
N LYS A 94 20.11 44.93 10.64
CA LYS A 94 19.05 44.43 11.55
C LYS A 94 19.01 42.91 11.64
N SER A 95 20.16 42.23 11.61
CA SER A 95 20.27 40.79 11.88
C SER A 95 19.54 39.90 10.86
N ARG A 96 19.40 40.37 9.61
CA ARG A 96 18.72 39.62 8.55
C ARG A 96 19.67 38.65 7.87
N LEU A 97 19.26 37.39 7.75
CA LEU A 97 20.04 36.33 7.10
C LEU A 97 20.21 36.60 5.61
N LEU A 98 21.43 36.92 5.17
CA LEU A 98 21.76 37.14 3.77
C LEU A 98 22.17 35.85 3.07
N THR A 99 22.98 35.01 3.72
CA THR A 99 23.37 33.72 3.17
C THR A 99 23.39 32.65 4.23
N GLU A 100 22.98 31.44 3.85
CA GLU A 100 23.22 30.22 4.60
C GLU A 100 24.04 29.29 3.71
N THR A 101 25.19 28.85 4.20
CA THR A 101 26.09 27.93 3.50
C THR A 101 26.24 26.68 4.35
N ASP A 102 25.79 25.54 3.84
CA ASP A 102 25.86 24.28 4.56
C ASP A 102 27.27 23.67 4.56
N ALA A 103 27.42 22.52 5.23
CA ALA A 103 28.70 21.83 5.37
C ALA A 103 29.26 21.22 4.07
N LEU A 104 28.47 21.16 2.99
CA LEU A 104 28.93 20.81 1.64
C LEU A 104 29.32 22.05 0.82
N GLY A 105 29.09 23.26 1.33
CA GLY A 105 29.37 24.52 0.65
C GLY A 105 28.23 25.04 -0.23
N ARG A 106 27.07 24.39 -0.19
CA ARG A 106 25.88 24.77 -0.95
C ARG A 106 25.27 26.00 -0.27
N THR A 107 24.98 27.06 -1.04
CA THR A 107 24.63 28.37 -0.49
C THR A 107 23.26 28.85 -0.96
N ILE A 108 22.39 29.20 -0.01
CA ILE A 108 21.14 29.91 -0.25
C ILE A 108 21.40 31.39 -0.02
N THR A 109 20.93 32.25 -0.94
CA THR A 109 21.10 33.71 -0.85
C THR A 109 19.76 34.42 -0.80
N ASN A 110 19.61 35.35 0.15
CA ASN A 110 18.42 36.17 0.34
C ASN A 110 18.71 37.65 0.08
N VAL A 111 17.80 38.33 -0.62
CA VAL A 111 17.89 39.76 -0.90
C VAL A 111 16.69 40.45 -0.27
N TYR A 112 16.91 41.52 0.50
CA TYR A 112 15.85 42.28 1.17
C TYR A 112 15.71 43.70 0.60
N SER A 113 14.51 44.27 0.70
CA SER A 113 14.28 45.69 0.46
C SER A 113 14.80 46.56 1.61
N ARG A 114 14.92 47.88 1.39
CA ARG A 114 15.26 48.85 2.46
C ARG A 114 14.27 48.79 3.64
N SER A 115 12.99 48.54 3.36
CA SER A 115 11.95 48.39 4.38
C SER A 115 12.08 47.07 5.13
N GLY A 116 12.58 46.02 4.47
CA GLY A 116 12.89 44.73 5.10
C GLY A 116 12.18 43.51 4.58
N ASN A 117 11.39 43.69 3.55
CA ASN A 117 10.68 42.59 2.93
C ASN A 117 11.67 41.77 2.09
N LEU A 118 11.58 40.45 2.15
CA LEU A 118 12.40 39.52 1.37
C LEU A 118 12.02 39.65 -0.11
N ARG A 119 12.89 40.19 -0.97
CA ARG A 119 12.62 40.38 -2.40
C ARG A 119 12.91 39.17 -3.25
N SER A 120 13.92 38.38 -2.90
CA SER A 120 14.21 37.14 -3.60
C SER A 120 14.99 36.19 -2.71
N THR A 121 14.81 34.91 -3.00
CA THR A 121 15.67 33.84 -2.52
C THR A 121 16.24 33.09 -3.72
N THR A 122 17.53 32.80 -3.68
CA THR A 122 18.26 32.07 -4.71
C THR A 122 18.86 30.82 -4.09
N ASP A 123 18.49 29.66 -4.62
CA ASP A 123 18.97 28.36 -4.14
C ASP A 123 20.42 28.07 -4.58
N ALA A 124 20.96 26.93 -4.16
CA ALA A 124 22.35 26.55 -4.45
C ALA A 124 22.63 26.25 -5.93
N LEU A 125 21.59 26.00 -6.74
CA LEU A 125 21.69 25.82 -8.20
C LEU A 125 21.49 27.15 -8.97
N GLY A 126 21.20 28.25 -8.27
CA GLY A 126 20.96 29.57 -8.85
C GLY A 126 19.51 29.81 -9.27
N HIS A 127 18.58 28.90 -8.97
CA HIS A 127 17.17 29.13 -9.22
C HIS A 127 16.63 30.18 -8.25
N THR A 128 15.89 31.15 -8.77
CA THR A 128 15.48 32.34 -8.00
C THR A 128 13.97 32.46 -7.94
N THR A 129 13.44 32.50 -6.72
CA THR A 129 12.05 32.88 -6.45
C THR A 129 12.01 34.32 -5.98
N SER A 130 11.14 35.14 -6.57
CA SER A 130 11.02 36.57 -6.28
C SER A 130 9.67 36.92 -5.67
N TYR A 131 9.67 37.93 -4.81
CA TYR A 131 8.50 38.37 -4.05
C TYR A 131 8.31 39.89 -4.23
N ASP A 132 7.13 40.28 -4.69
CA ASP A 132 6.75 41.68 -4.83
C ASP A 132 5.76 42.07 -3.74
N TYR A 133 5.90 43.29 -3.23
CA TYR A 133 5.07 43.80 -2.13
C TYR A 133 4.42 45.12 -2.51
N ASP A 134 3.27 45.39 -1.91
CA ASP A 134 2.61 46.69 -2.01
C ASP A 134 3.26 47.76 -1.10
N LEU A 135 2.67 48.96 -1.05
CA LEU A 135 3.16 50.07 -0.20
C LEU A 135 2.94 49.84 1.30
N ARG A 136 2.04 48.92 1.69
CA ARG A 136 1.77 48.53 3.09
C ARG A 136 2.68 47.37 3.53
N GLY A 137 3.45 46.78 2.60
CA GLY A 137 4.34 45.66 2.86
C GLY A 137 3.66 44.28 2.76
N GLN A 138 2.47 44.21 2.18
CA GLN A 138 1.72 42.97 1.92
C GLN A 138 2.21 42.32 0.62
N LEU A 139 2.22 40.98 0.55
CA LEU A 139 2.79 40.22 -0.57
C LEU A 139 1.85 40.27 -1.78
N ARG A 140 2.19 41.01 -2.83
CA ARG A 140 1.37 41.17 -4.03
C ARG A 140 1.53 40.01 -5.01
N SER A 141 2.73 39.47 -5.17
CA SER A 141 2.96 38.34 -6.06
C SER A 141 4.21 37.55 -5.71
N VAL A 142 4.16 36.25 -6.01
CA VAL A 142 5.31 35.35 -6.00
C VAL A 142 5.61 34.98 -7.44
N LYS A 143 6.87 35.12 -7.85
CA LYS A 143 7.38 34.62 -9.13
C LYS A 143 8.31 33.45 -8.88
N ASP A 144 7.92 32.27 -9.34
CA ASP A 144 8.71 31.05 -9.16
C ASP A 144 9.98 31.03 -10.05
N ALA A 145 10.78 29.98 -9.90
CA ALA A 145 12.03 29.80 -10.65
C ALA A 145 11.85 29.59 -12.17
N ASN A 146 10.64 29.22 -12.61
CA ASN A 146 10.27 29.13 -14.03
C ASN A 146 9.69 30.44 -14.58
N GLY A 147 9.56 31.46 -13.72
CA GLY A 147 9.03 32.77 -14.05
C GLY A 147 7.50 32.85 -14.04
N LYS A 148 6.80 31.84 -13.52
CA LYS A 148 5.35 31.83 -13.37
C LYS A 148 4.95 32.61 -12.13
N VAL A 149 3.79 33.27 -12.18
CA VAL A 149 3.40 34.27 -11.20
C VAL A 149 2.09 33.88 -10.54
N THR A 150 2.10 33.85 -9.21
CA THR A 150 0.88 33.78 -8.38
C THR A 150 0.66 35.16 -7.76
N GLY A 151 -0.55 35.71 -7.91
CA GLY A 151 -0.93 37.04 -7.43
C GLY A 151 -1.89 36.99 -6.24
N PHE A 152 -1.83 38.02 -5.38
CA PHE A 152 -2.69 38.17 -4.21
C PHE A 152 -3.26 39.60 -4.15
N ASP A 153 -4.56 39.71 -3.93
CA ASP A 153 -5.23 40.97 -3.59
C ASP A 153 -5.73 40.96 -2.14
N TYR A 154 -5.84 42.15 -1.55
CA TYR A 154 -6.17 42.32 -0.14
C TYR A 154 -7.30 43.32 0.06
N ASP A 155 -8.06 43.14 1.14
CA ASP A 155 -8.95 44.19 1.66
C ASP A 155 -8.18 45.24 2.49
N ASP A 156 -8.89 46.26 2.99
CA ASP A 156 -8.28 47.31 3.80
C ASP A 156 -7.73 46.82 5.16
N ASN A 157 -8.21 45.68 5.66
CA ASN A 157 -7.75 45.06 6.90
C ASN A 157 -6.55 44.13 6.66
N GLY A 158 -6.16 43.89 5.41
CA GLY A 158 -5.05 43.02 5.03
C GLY A 158 -5.42 41.55 4.88
N ASN A 159 -6.71 41.21 4.79
CA ASN A 159 -7.16 39.86 4.47
C ASN A 159 -7.06 39.61 2.96
N VAL A 160 -6.64 38.41 2.55
CA VAL A 160 -6.51 38.04 1.12
C VAL A 160 -7.89 37.87 0.50
N THR A 161 -8.30 38.74 -0.42
CA THR A 161 -9.62 38.68 -1.09
C THR A 161 -9.59 37.93 -2.41
N SER A 162 -8.41 37.76 -3.02
CA SER A 162 -8.24 37.05 -4.29
C SER A 162 -6.86 36.42 -4.38
N VAL A 163 -6.80 35.20 -4.89
CA VAL A 163 -5.58 34.53 -5.33
C VAL A 163 -5.73 34.20 -6.81
N THR A 164 -4.78 34.66 -7.63
CA THR A 164 -4.68 34.27 -9.04
C THR A 164 -3.50 33.32 -9.19
N ASP A 165 -3.75 32.08 -9.58
CA ASP A 165 -2.71 31.07 -9.75
C ASP A 165 -1.89 31.28 -11.04
N ALA A 166 -0.87 30.44 -11.24
CA ALA A 166 0.03 30.52 -12.38
C ALA A 166 -0.62 30.22 -13.75
N LEU A 167 -1.80 29.57 -13.77
CA LEU A 167 -2.60 29.34 -14.97
C LEU A 167 -3.64 30.44 -15.21
N GLY A 168 -3.79 31.36 -14.26
CA GLY A 168 -4.76 32.46 -14.29
C GLY A 168 -6.11 32.12 -13.66
N ASN A 169 -6.25 30.97 -12.99
CA ASN A 169 -7.48 30.67 -12.26
C ASN A 169 -7.56 31.54 -11.01
N VAL A 170 -8.76 32.04 -10.70
CA VAL A 170 -9.00 32.97 -9.60
C VAL A 170 -9.82 32.29 -8.52
N THR A 171 -9.32 32.33 -7.29
CA THR A 171 -10.08 31.99 -6.08
C THR A 171 -10.32 33.27 -5.28
N THR A 172 -11.58 33.57 -4.95
CA THR A 172 -11.92 34.78 -4.18
C THR A 172 -12.46 34.43 -2.80
N TYR A 173 -12.26 35.36 -1.87
CA TYR A 173 -12.66 35.21 -0.47
C TYR A 173 -13.37 36.47 0.04
N THR A 174 -14.32 36.28 0.95
CA THR A 174 -14.90 37.38 1.74
C THR A 174 -14.72 37.11 3.23
N TYR A 175 -14.76 38.18 4.03
CA TYR A 175 -14.50 38.11 5.47
C TYR A 175 -15.53 38.92 6.26
N ASN A 176 -15.73 38.55 7.52
CA ASN A 176 -16.45 39.40 8.46
C ASN A 176 -15.55 40.53 8.97
N THR A 177 -16.07 41.38 9.87
CA THR A 177 -15.31 42.50 10.46
C THR A 177 -14.15 42.06 11.35
N ASN A 178 -14.14 40.82 11.82
CA ASN A 178 -13.10 40.26 12.68
C ASN A 178 -11.98 39.57 11.86
N GLY A 179 -12.16 39.43 10.54
CA GLY A 179 -11.20 38.75 9.65
C GLY A 179 -11.48 37.25 9.48
N ASP A 180 -12.62 36.74 9.95
CA ASP A 180 -13.00 35.34 9.71
C ASP A 180 -13.57 35.16 8.30
N LYS A 181 -13.14 34.11 7.60
CA LYS A 181 -13.50 33.82 6.19
C LYS A 181 -14.97 33.44 6.06
N LEU A 182 -15.79 34.24 5.39
CA LEU A 182 -17.21 33.96 5.17
C LEU A 182 -17.50 33.14 3.91
N THR A 183 -16.76 33.40 2.83
CA THR A 183 -16.96 32.69 1.55
C THR A 183 -15.64 32.38 0.88
N GLU A 184 -15.68 31.34 0.05
CA GLU A 184 -14.64 30.98 -0.90
C GLU A 184 -15.33 30.63 -2.21
N THR A 185 -14.94 31.30 -3.29
CA THR A 185 -15.53 31.13 -4.61
C THR A 185 -14.46 30.72 -5.61
N ARG A 186 -14.71 29.59 -6.29
CA ARG A 186 -13.90 29.05 -7.39
C ARG A 186 -14.77 28.86 -8.63
N GLN A 187 -14.14 28.69 -9.78
CA GLN A 187 -14.82 28.35 -11.03
C GLN A 187 -14.36 26.97 -11.50
N MET A 188 -15.28 26.21 -12.07
CA MET A 188 -15.00 24.88 -12.64
C MET A 188 -15.75 24.71 -13.94
N THR A 189 -15.04 24.44 -15.03
CA THR A 189 -15.66 24.04 -16.30
C THR A 189 -16.10 22.58 -16.20
N VAL A 190 -17.40 22.35 -16.34
CA VAL A 190 -17.98 20.99 -16.42
C VAL A 190 -17.96 20.47 -17.86
N ALA A 191 -18.20 19.17 -18.05
CA ALA A 191 -18.03 18.48 -19.33
C ALA A 191 -18.80 19.07 -20.52
N ASN A 192 -19.93 19.74 -20.29
CA ASN A 192 -20.70 20.40 -21.35
C ASN A 192 -20.16 21.80 -21.73
N GLY A 193 -19.01 22.21 -21.19
CA GLY A 193 -18.36 23.50 -21.40
C GLY A 193 -18.96 24.65 -20.59
N GLN A 194 -19.93 24.38 -19.70
CA GLN A 194 -20.45 25.39 -18.78
C GLN A 194 -19.45 25.63 -17.64
N VAL A 195 -19.27 26.90 -17.29
CA VAL A 195 -18.53 27.28 -16.10
C VAL A 195 -19.48 27.29 -14.90
N ARG A 196 -19.22 26.45 -13.92
CA ARG A 196 -19.92 26.36 -12.65
C ARG A 196 -19.16 27.16 -11.59
N GLU A 197 -19.88 28.02 -10.88
CA GLU A 197 -19.36 28.65 -9.66
C GLU A 197 -19.44 27.66 -8.49
N LEU A 198 -18.31 27.45 -7.81
CA LEU A 198 -18.21 26.64 -6.61
C LEU A 198 -18.12 27.58 -5.41
N LEU A 199 -19.15 27.58 -4.57
CA LEU A 199 -19.24 28.44 -3.39
C LEU A 199 -19.19 27.59 -2.13
N THR A 200 -18.18 27.79 -1.31
CA THR A 200 -18.16 27.30 0.08
C THR A 200 -18.40 28.47 1.02
N THR A 201 -19.24 28.27 2.04
CA THR A 201 -19.56 29.31 3.03
C THR A 201 -19.33 28.85 4.45
N TRP A 202 -18.98 29.79 5.33
CA TRP A 202 -18.79 29.55 6.76
C TRP A 202 -19.58 30.56 7.58
N THR A 203 -20.11 30.09 8.71
CA THR A 203 -20.66 30.98 9.75
C THR A 203 -19.89 30.79 11.05
N TYR A 204 -19.91 31.81 11.90
CA TYR A 204 -19.16 31.84 13.15
C TYR A 204 -20.08 32.26 14.29
N ASP A 205 -19.75 31.84 15.51
CA ASP A 205 -20.38 32.35 16.73
C ASP A 205 -19.79 33.70 17.17
N GLU A 206 -20.27 34.21 18.31
CA GLU A 206 -19.82 35.50 18.86
C GLU A 206 -18.34 35.50 19.29
N ASN A 207 -17.73 34.32 19.47
CA ASN A 207 -16.33 34.14 19.85
C ASN A 207 -15.42 33.91 18.63
N GLY A 208 -15.95 33.93 17.40
CA GLY A 208 -15.19 33.66 16.17
C GLY A 208 -14.95 32.17 15.91
N GLN A 209 -15.69 31.27 16.58
CA GLN A 209 -15.57 29.82 16.37
C GLN A 209 -16.51 29.39 15.23
N MET A 210 -16.03 28.53 14.33
CA MET A 210 -16.79 28.11 13.14
C MET A 210 -18.02 27.33 13.57
N LYS A 211 -19.22 27.84 13.26
CA LYS A 211 -20.51 27.22 13.61
C LYS A 211 -21.04 26.33 12.50
N THR A 212 -20.91 26.74 11.24
CA THR A 212 -21.30 25.92 10.09
C THR A 212 -20.30 26.06 8.95
N MET A 213 -20.16 24.99 8.16
CA MET A 213 -19.54 25.00 6.84
C MET A 213 -20.56 24.43 5.85
N THR A 214 -20.83 25.15 4.76
CA THR A 214 -21.64 24.66 3.64
C THR A 214 -20.78 24.54 2.40
N ASP A 215 -20.67 23.33 1.83
CA ASP A 215 -19.84 23.04 0.66
C ASP A 215 -20.48 23.50 -0.67
N ALA A 216 -19.78 23.29 -1.78
CA ALA A 216 -20.23 23.68 -3.12
C ALA A 216 -21.39 22.82 -3.70
N GLU A 217 -21.75 21.74 -3.01
CA GLU A 217 -22.96 20.94 -3.26
C GLU A 217 -24.09 21.28 -2.26
N ASN A 218 -23.91 22.34 -1.46
CA ASN A 218 -24.85 22.82 -0.47
C ASN A 218 -25.10 21.85 0.70
N HIS A 219 -24.16 20.95 0.98
CA HIS A 219 -24.16 20.12 2.18
C HIS A 219 -23.58 20.89 3.36
N THR A 220 -24.25 20.85 4.52
CA THR A 220 -23.87 21.65 5.69
C THR A 220 -23.42 20.80 6.86
N THR A 221 -22.20 21.01 7.33
CA THR A 221 -21.70 20.48 8.60
C THR A 221 -21.81 21.54 9.69
N THR A 222 -22.29 21.17 10.87
CA THR A 222 -22.45 22.06 12.02
C THR A 222 -21.51 21.66 13.15
N TYR A 223 -20.96 22.65 13.85
CA TYR A 223 -20.03 22.48 14.96
C TYR A 223 -20.61 23.15 16.20
N GLU A 224 -20.52 22.47 17.33
CA GLU A 224 -20.93 22.97 18.65
C GLU A 224 -19.72 23.07 19.58
N TYR A 225 -19.69 24.09 20.44
CA TYR A 225 -18.60 24.30 21.40
C TYR A 225 -19.14 24.54 22.82
N ASP A 226 -18.34 24.22 23.82
CA ASP A 226 -18.59 24.63 25.20
C ASP A 226 -18.18 26.10 25.43
N LYS A 227 -18.40 26.59 26.66
CA LYS A 227 -18.06 27.98 27.04
C LYS A 227 -16.55 28.26 27.09
N LEU A 228 -15.72 27.22 27.13
CA LEU A 228 -14.26 27.32 27.11
C LEU A 228 -13.71 27.24 25.68
N GLY A 229 -14.58 26.95 24.71
CA GLY A 229 -14.27 26.88 23.29
C GLY A 229 -13.87 25.48 22.81
N HIS A 230 -14.01 24.44 23.64
CA HIS A 230 -13.78 23.06 23.18
C HIS A 230 -14.95 22.60 22.32
N GLN A 231 -14.68 21.95 21.19
CA GLN A 231 -15.72 21.43 20.29
C GLN A 231 -16.45 20.26 20.95
N THR A 232 -17.72 20.41 21.29
CA THR A 232 -18.54 19.39 21.95
C THR A 232 -19.32 18.50 20.99
N ALA A 233 -19.52 18.93 19.74
CA ALA A 233 -20.11 18.08 18.73
C ALA A 233 -19.76 18.50 17.30
N VAL A 234 -19.79 17.52 16.40
CA VAL A 234 -19.87 17.70 14.94
C VAL A 234 -21.14 17.00 14.46
N ILE A 235 -21.93 17.72 13.68
CA ILE A 235 -23.16 17.20 13.06
C ILE A 235 -22.92 17.26 11.55
N ASP A 236 -22.85 16.10 10.93
CA ASP A 236 -22.61 16.00 9.48
C ASP A 236 -23.83 16.45 8.66
N ALA A 237 -23.68 16.44 7.33
CA ALA A 237 -24.75 16.86 6.44
C ALA A 237 -25.95 15.90 6.38
N LEU A 238 -25.82 14.67 6.89
CA LEU A 238 -26.91 13.71 7.10
C LEU A 238 -27.54 13.82 8.50
N GLN A 239 -27.08 14.77 9.32
CA GLN A 239 -27.49 14.99 10.71
C GLN A 239 -27.01 13.93 11.70
N HIS A 240 -26.00 13.14 11.35
CA HIS A 240 -25.34 12.26 12.31
C HIS A 240 -24.45 13.09 13.25
N LYS A 241 -24.69 12.96 14.55
CA LYS A 241 -24.00 13.73 15.60
C LYS A 241 -22.90 12.89 16.26
N THR A 242 -21.66 13.35 16.16
CA THR A 242 -20.54 12.85 16.97
C THR A 242 -20.29 13.84 18.10
N GLU A 243 -20.32 13.37 19.35
CA GLU A 243 -20.10 14.20 20.54
C GLU A 243 -18.74 13.96 21.19
N TYR A 244 -18.20 15.01 21.78
CA TYR A 244 -16.93 15.01 22.49
C TYR A 244 -17.14 15.45 23.94
N LYS A 245 -16.64 14.67 24.89
CA LYS A 245 -16.68 14.99 26.31
C LYS A 245 -15.27 15.29 26.82
N TYR A 246 -15.13 16.38 27.55
CA TYR A 246 -13.86 16.82 28.13
C TYR A 246 -13.92 16.76 29.65
N ASP A 247 -12.77 16.55 30.28
CA ASP A 247 -12.62 16.74 31.72
C ASP A 247 -12.43 18.23 32.09
N ASP A 248 -12.29 18.51 33.39
CA ASP A 248 -12.10 19.88 33.91
C ASP A 248 -10.79 20.55 33.42
N LYS A 249 -9.85 19.78 32.86
CA LYS A 249 -8.60 20.27 32.26
C LYS A 249 -8.71 20.47 30.74
N GLY A 250 -9.88 20.20 30.14
CA GLY A 250 -10.08 20.29 28.69
C GLY A 250 -9.53 19.08 27.91
N GLN A 251 -9.27 17.95 28.57
CA GLN A 251 -8.76 16.73 27.94
C GLN A 251 -9.92 15.86 27.45
N LEU A 252 -9.85 15.34 26.22
CA LEU A 252 -10.91 14.52 25.62
C LEU A 252 -11.01 13.16 26.32
N VAL A 253 -12.09 12.93 27.08
CA VAL A 253 -12.31 11.69 27.84
C VAL A 253 -13.28 10.73 27.17
N ALA A 254 -14.12 11.21 26.26
CA ALA A 254 -14.99 10.34 25.46
C ALA A 254 -15.33 10.94 24.09
N THR A 255 -15.37 10.09 23.08
CA THR A 255 -16.00 10.34 21.78
C THR A 255 -17.21 9.44 21.68
N ILE A 256 -18.40 10.01 21.47
CA ILE A 256 -19.67 9.29 21.37
C ILE A 256 -20.15 9.43 19.94
N TYR A 257 -20.39 8.31 19.27
CA TYR A 257 -20.73 8.29 17.85
C TYR A 257 -22.24 8.21 17.64
N ALA A 258 -22.70 8.66 16.47
CA ALA A 258 -24.09 8.51 16.08
C ALA A 258 -24.46 7.03 15.87
N ASP A 259 -25.71 6.71 16.13
CA ASP A 259 -26.32 5.43 15.81
C ASP A 259 -27.78 5.63 15.36
N ASN A 260 -28.53 4.53 15.24
CA ASN A 260 -29.93 4.56 14.80
C ASN A 260 -30.91 5.02 15.91
N THR A 261 -30.41 5.32 17.11
CA THR A 261 -31.17 5.74 18.31
C THR A 261 -30.66 7.09 18.83
N PRO A 262 -30.70 8.16 18.01
CA PRO A 262 -30.07 9.45 18.34
C PRO A 262 -30.62 10.15 19.59
N ASP A 263 -31.79 9.74 20.08
CA ASP A 263 -32.41 10.26 21.31
C ASP A 263 -31.97 9.52 22.59
N ASN A 264 -31.15 8.46 22.49
CA ASN A 264 -30.68 7.67 23.63
C ASN A 264 -29.15 7.66 23.76
N PRO A 265 -28.51 8.76 24.18
CA PRO A 265 -27.05 8.87 24.23
C PRO A 265 -26.34 7.85 25.14
N ASP A 266 -27.07 7.06 25.95
CA ASP A 266 -26.51 6.00 26.78
C ASP A 266 -26.25 4.69 26.00
N ASP A 267 -26.90 4.46 24.85
CA ASP A 267 -26.69 3.27 24.01
C ASP A 267 -25.69 3.48 22.87
N ASN A 268 -25.41 4.74 22.51
CA ASN A 268 -24.42 5.10 21.51
C ASN A 268 -23.03 4.49 21.79
N LEU A 269 -22.44 3.93 20.74
CA LEU A 269 -21.05 3.49 20.70
C LEU A 269 -20.12 4.63 21.08
N ARG A 270 -19.08 4.32 21.86
CA ARG A 270 -18.14 5.32 22.34
C ARG A 270 -16.75 4.77 22.56
N GLU A 271 -15.78 5.65 22.42
CA GLU A 271 -14.41 5.44 22.86
C GLU A 271 -14.17 6.29 24.10
N THR A 272 -13.38 5.80 25.05
CA THR A 272 -13.01 6.58 26.24
C THR A 272 -11.51 6.58 26.47
N THR A 273 -11.00 7.69 26.97
CA THR A 273 -9.58 7.88 27.26
C THR A 273 -9.42 8.35 28.70
N ARG A 274 -8.43 7.81 29.41
CA ARG A 274 -8.05 8.30 30.75
C ARG A 274 -6.63 8.82 30.72
N TYR A 275 -6.41 9.90 31.47
CA TYR A 275 -5.13 10.58 31.56
C TYR A 275 -4.56 10.48 32.97
N ASP A 276 -3.24 10.54 33.07
CA ASP A 276 -2.60 10.78 34.35
C ASP A 276 -2.59 12.28 34.75
N ALA A 277 -1.96 12.59 35.87
CA ALA A 277 -1.88 13.96 36.37
C ALA A 277 -1.16 14.93 35.40
N ALA A 278 -0.24 14.42 34.58
CA ALA A 278 0.53 15.17 33.58
C ALA A 278 -0.21 15.29 32.23
N GLY A 279 -1.37 14.65 32.07
CA GLY A 279 -2.15 14.68 30.84
C GLY A 279 -1.72 13.67 29.79
N ARG A 280 -0.98 12.62 30.17
CA ARG A 280 -0.59 11.53 29.26
C ARG A 280 -1.68 10.46 29.28
N ILE A 281 -1.98 9.87 28.12
CA ILE A 281 -2.99 8.81 27.99
C ILE A 281 -2.48 7.56 28.69
N ILE A 282 -3.15 7.09 29.74
CA ILE A 282 -2.79 5.85 30.44
C ILE A 282 -3.70 4.68 30.08
N THR A 283 -4.91 4.94 29.61
CA THR A 283 -5.84 3.91 29.14
C THR A 283 -6.65 4.43 27.97
N SER A 284 -6.88 3.58 26.97
CA SER A 284 -7.84 3.80 25.89
C SER A 284 -8.82 2.64 25.86
N VAL A 285 -10.11 2.93 25.82
CA VAL A 285 -11.19 1.94 25.69
C VAL A 285 -11.85 2.14 24.34
N ASP A 286 -11.87 1.11 23.52
CA ASP A 286 -12.49 1.16 22.19
C ASP A 286 -14.02 1.03 22.22
N LYS A 287 -14.66 1.07 21.04
CA LYS A 287 -16.12 0.95 20.88
C LYS A 287 -16.69 -0.41 21.33
N ALA A 288 -15.85 -1.45 21.41
CA ALA A 288 -16.23 -2.77 21.94
C ALA A 288 -16.05 -2.86 23.47
N GLY A 289 -15.54 -1.81 24.12
CA GLY A 289 -15.32 -1.77 25.56
C GLY A 289 -13.99 -2.41 26.00
N ARG A 290 -13.07 -2.70 25.08
CA ARG A 290 -11.78 -3.32 25.39
C ARG A 290 -10.76 -2.26 25.73
N GLU A 291 -9.96 -2.50 26.77
CA GLU A 291 -9.05 -1.51 27.34
C GLU A 291 -7.59 -1.82 26.96
N THR A 292 -6.92 -0.87 26.32
CA THR A 292 -5.46 -0.85 26.09
C THR A 292 -4.80 0.09 27.09
N ARG A 293 -3.68 -0.34 27.70
CA ARG A 293 -2.99 0.44 28.72
C ARG A 293 -1.60 0.87 28.27
N PHE A 294 -1.22 2.08 28.64
CA PHE A 294 0.07 2.70 28.31
C PHE A 294 0.85 2.96 29.59
N VAL A 295 2.11 2.52 29.63
CA VAL A 295 3.03 2.74 30.76
C VAL A 295 4.16 3.62 30.29
N TYR A 296 4.43 4.68 31.07
CA TYR A 296 5.50 5.62 30.80
C TYR A 296 6.59 5.52 31.85
N ASP A 297 7.80 5.91 31.48
CA ASP A 297 8.87 6.15 32.45
C ASP A 297 8.67 7.47 33.22
N ASP A 298 9.64 7.79 34.09
CA ASP A 298 9.57 8.93 35.00
C ASP A 298 9.59 10.29 34.26
N VAL A 299 10.11 10.35 33.03
CA VAL A 299 10.04 11.55 32.16
C VAL A 299 8.89 11.55 31.15
N GLY A 300 8.11 10.48 31.06
CA GLY A 300 6.92 10.44 30.21
C GLY A 300 7.13 9.90 28.80
N ARG A 301 8.17 9.12 28.56
CA ARG A 301 8.31 8.33 27.33
C ARG A 301 7.56 7.00 27.49
N LEU A 302 6.90 6.54 26.43
CA LEU A 302 6.10 5.31 26.44
C LEU A 302 7.01 4.08 26.43
N ILE A 303 7.01 3.28 27.50
CA ILE A 303 7.88 2.10 27.64
C ILE A 303 7.14 0.77 27.50
N GLU A 304 5.83 0.72 27.76
CA GLU A 304 4.99 -0.47 27.55
C GLU A 304 3.61 -0.11 27.00
N THR A 305 3.13 -0.92 26.07
CA THR A 305 1.71 -0.97 25.66
C THR A 305 1.18 -2.37 25.96
N LEU A 306 0.17 -2.46 26.83
CA LEU A 306 -0.50 -3.71 27.20
C LEU A 306 -1.79 -3.82 26.38
N ASN A 307 -1.90 -4.91 25.62
CA ASN A 307 -3.02 -5.15 24.71
C ASN A 307 -4.15 -5.92 25.41
N PRO A 308 -5.42 -5.70 25.05
CA PRO A 308 -6.55 -6.40 25.64
C PRO A 308 -6.47 -7.91 25.37
N ASP A 309 -7.02 -8.69 26.30
CA ASP A 309 -7.12 -10.14 26.21
C ASP A 309 -8.43 -10.65 26.86
N SER A 310 -8.60 -11.98 26.89
CA SER A 310 -9.77 -12.64 27.48
C SER A 310 -9.90 -12.50 29.00
N THR A 311 -8.90 -11.93 29.68
CA THR A 311 -8.81 -11.76 31.14
C THR A 311 -8.70 -10.28 31.53
N PRO A 312 -9.68 -9.42 31.19
CA PRO A 312 -9.57 -7.95 31.24
C PRO A 312 -9.34 -7.34 32.63
N ASN A 313 -9.37 -8.14 33.70
CA ASN A 313 -9.11 -7.70 35.08
C ASN A 313 -7.75 -8.17 35.63
N ASN A 314 -7.00 -8.95 34.86
CA ASN A 314 -5.63 -9.35 35.18
C ASN A 314 -4.72 -8.61 34.20
N TRP A 315 -3.81 -7.79 34.70
CA TRP A 315 -2.90 -7.00 33.84
C TRP A 315 -1.52 -7.63 33.68
N ASP A 316 -1.24 -8.66 34.47
CA ASP A 316 0.08 -9.30 34.53
C ASP A 316 0.24 -10.37 33.43
N ASP A 317 -0.85 -10.80 32.80
CA ASP A 317 -0.89 -11.79 31.71
C ASP A 317 -1.16 -11.19 30.32
N ASN A 318 -1.50 -9.89 30.22
CA ASN A 318 -1.64 -9.24 28.92
C ASN A 318 -0.35 -9.31 28.11
N THR A 319 -0.52 -9.59 26.82
CA THR A 319 0.56 -9.42 25.84
C THR A 319 0.96 -7.95 25.75
N LYS A 320 2.26 -7.67 25.61
CA LYS A 320 2.77 -6.31 25.62
C LYS A 320 3.92 -6.10 24.64
N THR A 321 4.01 -4.89 24.10
CA THR A 321 5.20 -4.40 23.40
C THR A 321 6.00 -3.49 24.32
N ARG A 322 7.31 -3.40 24.09
CA ARG A 322 8.24 -2.60 24.90
C ARG A 322 9.13 -1.71 24.05
N THR A 323 9.38 -0.49 24.53
CA THR A 323 10.35 0.43 23.95
C THR A 323 11.39 0.80 25.00
N GLU A 324 12.66 0.60 24.67
CA GLU A 324 13.79 1.10 25.44
C GLU A 324 14.32 2.38 24.81
N TYR A 325 14.70 3.36 25.61
CA TYR A 325 15.29 4.61 25.16
C TYR A 325 16.72 4.75 25.67
N TYR A 326 17.54 5.46 24.90
CA TYR A 326 18.74 6.09 25.45
C TYR A 326 18.34 7.22 26.39
N SER A 327 19.22 7.60 27.30
CA SER A 327 19.02 8.76 28.20
C SER A 327 18.82 10.07 27.42
N ASP A 328 19.27 10.17 26.17
CA ASP A 328 18.99 11.33 25.29
C ASP A 328 17.67 11.26 24.50
N GLY A 329 16.81 10.28 24.81
CA GLY A 329 15.44 10.18 24.27
C GLY A 329 15.32 9.46 22.93
N LEU A 330 16.43 9.07 22.29
CA LEU A 330 16.39 8.24 21.09
C LEU A 330 15.98 6.80 21.41
N VAL A 331 15.25 6.15 20.50
CA VAL A 331 14.81 4.75 20.68
C VAL A 331 16.02 3.82 20.64
N LYS A 332 16.30 3.12 21.72
CA LYS A 332 17.38 2.13 21.80
C LYS A 332 16.94 0.79 21.22
N ALA A 333 15.78 0.30 21.61
CA ALA A 333 15.27 -0.97 21.13
C ALA A 333 13.74 -1.02 21.16
N GLN A 334 13.20 -1.83 20.26
CA GLN A 334 11.81 -2.25 20.26
C GLN A 334 11.75 -3.75 20.48
N ILE A 335 10.85 -4.17 21.36
CA ILE A 335 10.65 -5.58 21.73
C ILE A 335 9.19 -5.92 21.46
N ASP A 336 8.98 -6.93 20.62
CA ASP A 336 7.65 -7.39 20.26
C ASP A 336 7.00 -8.24 21.37
N GLU A 337 5.78 -8.71 21.12
CA GLU A 337 5.00 -9.49 22.09
C GLU A 337 5.48 -10.93 22.29
N ARG A 338 6.45 -11.37 21.47
CA ARG A 338 7.17 -12.65 21.61
C ARG A 338 8.55 -12.45 22.24
N ASP A 339 8.83 -11.25 22.74
CA ASP A 339 10.11 -10.81 23.30
C ASP A 339 11.27 -10.75 22.29
N ASN A 340 10.99 -10.74 20.98
CA ASN A 340 12.02 -10.55 19.96
C ASN A 340 12.46 -9.08 19.94
N ARG A 341 13.79 -8.85 19.96
CA ARG A 341 14.39 -7.53 20.13
C ARG A 341 15.02 -7.01 18.83
N THR A 342 14.62 -5.80 18.41
CA THR A 342 15.29 -5.03 17.36
C THR A 342 15.96 -3.79 17.97
N GLU A 343 17.23 -3.55 17.68
CA GLU A 343 18.00 -2.42 18.24
C GLU A 343 18.45 -1.41 17.21
N PHE A 344 18.47 -0.15 17.65
CA PHE A 344 18.82 1.01 16.84
C PHE A 344 20.08 1.69 17.42
N ARG A 345 21.03 1.99 16.53
CA ARG A 345 22.22 2.79 16.85
C ARG A 345 22.21 4.07 16.05
N TYR A 346 22.80 5.12 16.64
CA TYR A 346 22.84 6.46 16.07
C TYR A 346 24.26 7.01 16.10
N ASP A 347 24.58 7.86 15.13
CA ASP A 347 25.82 8.65 15.13
C ASP A 347 25.76 9.83 16.13
N ALA A 348 26.86 10.56 16.28
CA ALA A 348 26.98 11.64 17.29
C ALA A 348 25.91 12.75 17.19
N VAL A 349 25.29 12.94 16.03
CA VAL A 349 24.24 13.96 15.80
C VAL A 349 22.82 13.36 15.80
N GLY A 350 22.68 12.09 16.18
CA GLY A 350 21.38 11.44 16.38
C GLY A 350 20.77 10.84 15.11
N ARG A 351 21.54 10.62 14.04
CA ARG A 351 21.07 9.95 12.82
C ARG A 351 21.24 8.43 12.96
N GLN A 352 20.20 7.65 12.68
CA GLN A 352 20.22 6.19 12.80
C GLN A 352 21.25 5.59 11.83
N ASN A 353 22.33 5.00 12.34
CA ASN A 353 23.39 4.42 11.50
C ASN A 353 23.42 2.90 11.50
N GLN A 354 22.65 2.22 12.37
CA GLN A 354 22.49 0.76 12.35
C GLN A 354 21.11 0.33 12.84
N VAL A 355 20.59 -0.74 12.25
CA VAL A 355 19.47 -1.55 12.75
C VAL A 355 20.00 -2.97 12.94
N ILE A 356 19.84 -3.54 14.13
CA ILE A 356 20.30 -4.87 14.50
C ILE A 356 19.06 -5.73 14.77
N TYR A 357 18.87 -6.79 13.98
CA TYR A 357 17.68 -7.65 14.04
C TYR A 357 17.85 -8.76 15.07
N ALA A 358 16.74 -9.33 15.53
CA ALA A 358 16.74 -10.51 16.41
C ALA A 358 17.41 -11.72 15.71
N ASP A 359 18.07 -12.55 16.52
CA ASP A 359 18.74 -13.80 16.12
C ASP A 359 18.65 -14.82 17.28
N ASP A 360 18.89 -16.09 16.98
CA ASP A 360 18.78 -17.23 17.91
C ASP A 360 19.87 -17.23 19.00
N THR A 361 20.83 -16.30 18.93
CA THR A 361 21.92 -16.09 19.90
C THR A 361 21.70 -14.83 20.75
N PRO A 362 20.68 -14.78 21.63
CA PRO A 362 20.27 -13.57 22.36
C PRO A 362 21.32 -12.99 23.33
N ALA A 363 22.41 -13.70 23.60
CA ALA A 363 23.40 -13.30 24.60
C ALA A 363 24.45 -12.30 24.08
N THR A 364 24.67 -12.20 22.77
CA THR A 364 25.64 -11.23 22.19
C THR A 364 25.13 -10.66 20.89
N LEU A 365 25.01 -9.33 20.79
CA LEU A 365 24.54 -8.63 19.58
C LEU A 365 25.56 -8.60 18.43
N THR A 366 26.65 -9.34 18.55
CA THR A 366 27.83 -9.19 17.69
C THR A 366 27.71 -9.94 16.37
N ASP A 367 26.95 -11.03 16.36
CA ASP A 367 26.67 -11.93 15.24
C ASP A 367 25.31 -11.69 14.59
N ASN A 368 24.43 -10.94 15.25
CA ASN A 368 23.10 -10.60 14.72
C ASN A 368 23.15 -9.97 13.32
N PRO A 369 22.22 -10.35 12.42
CA PRO A 369 22.00 -9.65 11.16
C PRO A 369 21.74 -8.16 11.39
N LYS A 370 22.35 -7.31 10.56
CA LYS A 370 22.20 -5.86 10.70
C LYS A 370 22.26 -5.13 9.37
N THR A 371 21.57 -4.01 9.31
CA THR A 371 21.67 -3.03 8.23
C THR A 371 22.38 -1.80 8.76
N THR A 372 23.32 -1.24 7.99
CA THR A 372 24.06 -0.03 8.37
C THR A 372 23.87 1.09 7.36
N TYR A 373 23.92 2.33 7.84
CA TYR A 373 23.70 3.53 7.03
C TYR A 373 24.87 4.50 7.19
N THR A 374 25.24 5.13 6.07
CA THR A 374 26.23 6.22 6.05
C THR A 374 25.58 7.48 5.52
N TYR A 375 26.05 8.62 6.02
CA TYR A 375 25.49 9.93 5.72
C TYR A 375 26.57 10.89 5.25
N ASP A 376 26.19 11.86 4.43
CA ASP A 376 27.05 13.00 4.14
C ASP A 376 27.09 14.02 5.29
N LYS A 377 27.75 15.16 5.04
CA LYS A 377 27.94 16.24 6.01
C LYS A 377 26.67 17.04 6.34
N VAL A 378 25.58 16.81 5.61
CA VAL A 378 24.31 17.55 5.74
C VAL A 378 23.14 16.63 6.11
N GLY A 379 23.40 15.35 6.44
CA GLY A 379 22.37 14.44 6.92
C GLY A 379 21.71 13.57 5.87
N GLN A 380 22.17 13.61 4.62
CA GLN A 380 21.60 12.78 3.56
C GLN A 380 22.26 11.41 3.56
N ARG A 381 21.45 10.34 3.48
CA ARG A 381 21.95 8.96 3.48
C ARG A 381 22.64 8.67 2.15
N ILE A 382 23.95 8.44 2.15
CA ILE A 382 24.74 8.19 0.93
C ILE A 382 25.03 6.71 0.67
N ALA A 383 24.87 5.85 1.67
CA ALA A 383 24.86 4.41 1.45
C ALA A 383 24.05 3.66 2.52
N GLU A 384 23.53 2.51 2.11
CA GLU A 384 22.93 1.47 2.94
C GLU A 384 23.67 0.16 2.67
N THR A 385 24.01 -0.59 3.72
CA THR A 385 24.67 -1.90 3.63
C THR A 385 23.84 -2.92 4.40
N ASP A 386 23.35 -3.93 3.69
CA ASP A 386 22.50 -4.99 4.26
C ASP A 386 23.32 -6.02 5.07
N ALA A 387 22.64 -7.02 5.64
CA ALA A 387 23.28 -8.05 6.48
C ALA A 387 24.19 -9.02 5.69
N LEU A 388 24.11 -9.06 4.36
CA LEU A 388 25.03 -9.79 3.48
C LEU A 388 26.20 -8.91 3.00
N ASN A 389 26.26 -7.65 3.44
CA ASN A 389 27.21 -6.63 3.01
C ASN A 389 27.02 -6.13 1.56
N HIS A 390 25.82 -6.25 0.99
CA HIS A 390 25.50 -5.61 -0.27
C HIS A 390 25.27 -4.11 -0.05
N ILE A 391 25.90 -3.28 -0.88
CA ILE A 391 25.89 -1.82 -0.72
C ILE A 391 25.01 -1.16 -1.79
N THR A 392 23.97 -0.44 -1.36
CA THR A 392 23.25 0.53 -2.19
C THR A 392 23.72 1.93 -1.86
N SER A 393 24.17 2.70 -2.85
CA SER A 393 24.68 4.07 -2.69
C SER A 393 23.76 5.09 -3.33
N TYR A 394 23.66 6.27 -2.73
CA TYR A 394 22.78 7.36 -3.16
C TYR A 394 23.61 8.61 -3.47
N LYS A 395 23.28 9.30 -4.56
CA LYS A 395 23.85 10.60 -4.90
C LYS A 395 22.75 11.64 -4.98
N TYR A 396 23.05 12.81 -4.46
CA TYR A 396 22.16 13.94 -4.42
C TYR A 396 22.74 15.08 -5.26
N ASP A 397 21.86 15.93 -5.80
CA ASP A 397 22.28 17.21 -6.39
C ASP A 397 22.46 18.30 -5.31
N ASP A 398 22.80 19.52 -5.73
CA ASP A 398 23.06 20.63 -4.81
C ASP A 398 21.80 21.15 -4.09
N LEU A 399 20.60 20.67 -4.44
CA LEU A 399 19.36 20.92 -3.68
C LEU A 399 19.00 19.77 -2.74
N GLY A 400 19.81 18.70 -2.73
CA GLY A 400 19.58 17.53 -1.92
C GLY A 400 18.54 16.56 -2.48
N ARG A 401 18.29 16.62 -3.79
CA ARG A 401 17.36 15.71 -4.49
C ARG A 401 18.11 14.49 -4.97
N LEU A 402 17.53 13.29 -4.80
CA LEU A 402 18.14 12.02 -5.19
C LEU A 402 18.32 11.95 -6.71
N SER A 403 19.54 12.15 -7.21
CA SER A 403 19.84 12.17 -8.64
C SER A 403 20.29 10.82 -9.18
N LYS A 404 20.86 9.95 -8.34
CA LYS A 404 21.29 8.61 -8.73
C LYS A 404 21.24 7.61 -7.57
N THR A 405 20.72 6.42 -7.83
CA THR A 405 20.84 5.25 -6.94
C THR A 405 21.72 4.22 -7.62
N GLU A 406 22.85 3.86 -7.02
CA GLU A 406 23.77 2.83 -7.51
C GLU A 406 23.68 1.59 -6.61
N LEU A 407 23.42 0.44 -7.21
CA LEU A 407 23.24 -0.82 -6.50
C LEU A 407 24.58 -1.55 -6.32
N ASN A 408 24.56 -2.67 -5.59
CA ASN A 408 25.76 -3.41 -5.24
C ASN A 408 26.56 -3.88 -6.47
N ASP A 409 25.85 -4.33 -7.51
CA ASP A 409 26.38 -4.78 -8.81
C ASP A 409 26.87 -3.64 -9.74
N LYS A 410 26.86 -2.39 -9.25
CA LYS A 410 27.23 -1.15 -9.97
C LYS A 410 26.27 -0.73 -11.08
N THR A 411 25.14 -1.42 -11.24
CA THR A 411 24.03 -0.88 -12.02
C THR A 411 23.37 0.28 -11.26
N PHE A 412 22.64 1.15 -11.96
CA PHE A 412 22.11 2.35 -11.32
C PHE A 412 20.86 2.89 -12.03
N THR A 413 20.08 3.68 -11.29
CA THR A 413 19.02 4.52 -11.84
C THR A 413 19.39 6.00 -11.72
N ILE A 414 18.86 6.85 -12.60
CA ILE A 414 19.05 8.30 -12.59
C ILE A 414 17.68 8.98 -12.55
N SER A 415 17.56 10.04 -11.75
CA SER A 415 16.43 10.97 -11.77
C SER A 415 16.90 12.37 -12.15
N GLU A 416 16.16 13.02 -13.04
CA GLU A 416 16.39 14.39 -13.48
C GLU A 416 15.24 15.29 -13.03
N TYR A 417 15.53 16.52 -12.66
CA TYR A 417 14.55 17.45 -12.09
C TYR A 417 14.58 18.80 -12.80
N ASP A 418 13.45 19.51 -12.81
CA ASP A 418 13.39 20.89 -13.24
C ASP A 418 13.76 21.89 -12.13
N ASN A 419 13.64 23.19 -12.43
CA ASN A 419 13.96 24.27 -11.51
C ASN A 419 12.96 24.39 -10.34
N LEU A 420 11.82 23.69 -10.39
CA LEU A 420 10.82 23.61 -9.32
C LEU A 420 10.93 22.29 -8.54
N SER A 421 11.98 21.50 -8.78
CA SER A 421 12.20 20.21 -8.13
C SER A 421 11.19 19.12 -8.45
N ARG A 422 10.54 19.21 -9.61
CA ARG A 422 9.68 18.15 -10.16
C ARG A 422 10.52 17.23 -11.03
N ARG A 423 10.30 15.90 -10.93
CA ARG A 423 11.07 14.90 -11.69
C ARG A 423 10.65 14.91 -13.15
N ILE A 424 11.50 15.35 -14.07
CA ILE A 424 11.20 15.43 -15.51
C ILE A 424 11.69 14.21 -16.30
N ALA A 425 12.57 13.39 -15.73
CA ALA A 425 12.91 12.11 -16.31
C ALA A 425 13.43 11.10 -15.28
N MET A 426 13.29 9.82 -15.63
CA MET A 426 13.91 8.70 -14.94
C MET A 426 14.58 7.79 -15.96
N THR A 427 15.81 7.37 -15.68
CA THR A 427 16.54 6.38 -16.48
C THR A 427 16.83 5.16 -15.61
N ASP A 428 16.48 3.97 -16.08
CA ASP A 428 16.69 2.72 -15.34
C ASP A 428 18.09 2.10 -15.55
N GLN A 429 18.31 0.91 -14.97
CA GLN A 429 19.59 0.20 -15.00
C GLN A 429 20.03 -0.27 -16.40
N ASN A 430 19.11 -0.44 -17.35
CA ASN A 430 19.43 -0.74 -18.76
C ASN A 430 19.52 0.52 -19.62
N GLY A 431 19.30 1.72 -19.06
CA GLY A 431 19.33 2.97 -19.79
C GLY A 431 18.01 3.32 -20.49
N LYS A 432 16.88 2.68 -20.13
CA LYS A 432 15.57 3.06 -20.66
C LYS A 432 15.08 4.30 -19.93
N ARG A 433 14.63 5.30 -20.70
CA ARG A 433 14.29 6.64 -20.18
C ARG A 433 12.80 6.93 -20.34
N THR A 434 12.19 7.36 -19.25
CA THR A 434 10.80 7.86 -19.19
C THR A 434 10.84 9.35 -18.87
N GLU A 435 10.08 10.16 -19.61
CA GLU A 435 9.96 11.62 -19.43
C GLU A 435 8.60 12.00 -18.87
N TYR A 436 8.57 13.05 -18.04
CA TYR A 436 7.38 13.60 -17.43
C TYR A 436 7.25 15.08 -17.78
N SER A 437 6.04 15.50 -18.16
CA SER A 437 5.71 16.91 -18.38
C SER A 437 4.69 17.39 -17.36
N TYR A 438 4.78 18.67 -17.01
CA TYR A 438 3.92 19.29 -16.01
C TYR A 438 3.36 20.60 -16.54
N ASP A 439 2.17 20.97 -16.06
CA ASP A 439 1.67 22.34 -16.22
C ASP A 439 2.34 23.32 -15.23
N ASP A 440 1.90 24.58 -15.26
CA ASP A 440 2.45 25.64 -14.41
C ASP A 440 2.08 25.50 -12.93
N LEU A 441 1.13 24.62 -12.57
CA LEU A 441 0.80 24.28 -11.18
C LEU A 441 1.52 23.02 -10.69
N GLY A 442 2.26 22.32 -11.56
CA GLY A 442 2.95 21.08 -11.20
C GLY A 442 2.14 19.81 -11.35
N ARG A 443 0.99 19.86 -12.05
CA ARG A 443 0.20 18.67 -12.36
C ARG A 443 0.77 17.95 -13.59
N LEU A 444 0.81 16.62 -13.58
CA LEU A 444 1.40 15.80 -14.65
C LEU A 444 0.55 15.90 -15.92
N THR A 445 1.07 16.49 -17.00
CA THR A 445 0.34 16.65 -18.26
C THR A 445 0.71 15.60 -19.31
N GLY A 446 1.82 14.89 -19.12
CA GLY A 446 2.11 13.76 -19.98
C GLY A 446 3.32 12.93 -19.57
N VAL A 447 3.32 11.69 -20.07
CA VAL A 447 4.37 10.69 -19.87
C VAL A 447 4.83 10.21 -21.24
N LYS A 448 6.14 10.32 -21.49
CA LYS A 448 6.78 9.72 -22.67
C LYS A 448 7.58 8.51 -22.24
N ASN A 449 7.27 7.34 -22.78
CA ASN A 449 8.01 6.13 -22.47
C ASN A 449 9.28 5.98 -23.32
N ALA A 450 10.04 4.90 -23.11
CA ALA A 450 11.31 4.67 -23.81
C ALA A 450 11.17 4.48 -25.34
N LEU A 451 9.99 4.05 -25.82
CA LEU A 451 9.67 3.94 -27.25
C LEU A 451 9.20 5.26 -27.88
N GLN A 452 9.20 6.36 -27.12
CA GLN A 452 8.70 7.68 -27.52
C GLN A 452 7.17 7.75 -27.68
N ASP A 453 6.43 6.75 -27.17
CA ASP A 453 4.99 6.79 -27.10
C ASP A 453 4.54 7.72 -25.96
N TRP A 454 3.45 8.46 -26.19
CA TRP A 454 3.02 9.58 -25.35
C TRP A 454 1.62 9.33 -24.78
N THR A 455 1.47 9.51 -23.48
CA THR A 455 0.17 9.57 -22.79
C THR A 455 -0.04 10.98 -22.26
N GLU A 456 -1.20 11.57 -22.50
CA GLU A 456 -1.54 12.95 -22.14
C GLU A 456 -2.64 12.98 -21.08
N TYR A 457 -2.55 13.96 -20.18
CA TYR A 457 -3.50 14.19 -19.09
C TYR A 457 -4.00 15.64 -19.10
N GLY A 458 -5.31 15.82 -18.94
CA GLY A 458 -5.96 17.12 -18.88
C GLY A 458 -6.69 17.34 -17.56
N TYR A 459 -6.63 18.56 -17.04
CA TYR A 459 -7.25 18.94 -15.77
C TYR A 459 -8.19 20.14 -15.93
N ASN A 460 -9.21 20.23 -15.10
CA ASN A 460 -10.01 21.45 -14.96
C ASN A 460 -9.31 22.49 -14.04
N GLU A 461 -9.97 23.63 -13.82
CA GLU A 461 -9.47 24.78 -13.05
C GLU A 461 -9.29 24.50 -11.55
N VAL A 462 -9.93 23.44 -11.03
CA VAL A 462 -9.83 23.04 -9.62
C VAL A 462 -8.93 21.84 -9.38
N GLY A 463 -8.28 21.29 -10.41
CA GLY A 463 -7.31 20.22 -10.28
C GLY A 463 -7.81 18.80 -10.59
N ASN A 464 -9.08 18.63 -10.97
CA ASN A 464 -9.61 17.30 -11.27
C ASN A 464 -9.12 16.82 -12.65
N LEU A 465 -8.67 15.57 -12.75
CA LEU A 465 -8.28 14.92 -14.01
C LEU A 465 -9.53 14.66 -14.86
N ILE A 466 -9.73 15.40 -15.96
CA ILE A 466 -10.92 15.30 -16.82
C ILE A 466 -10.69 14.50 -18.10
N LEU A 467 -9.42 14.22 -18.44
CA LEU A 467 -9.03 13.56 -19.69
C LEU A 467 -7.75 12.74 -19.50
N GLN A 468 -7.74 11.54 -20.04
CA GLN A 468 -6.53 10.76 -20.30
C GLN A 468 -6.55 10.27 -21.75
N THR A 469 -5.55 10.65 -22.54
CA THR A 469 -5.39 10.20 -23.93
C THR A 469 -4.16 9.30 -24.03
N ASP A 470 -4.36 8.06 -24.44
CA ASP A 470 -3.27 7.09 -24.59
C ASP A 470 -2.45 7.32 -25.88
N ALA A 471 -1.41 6.48 -26.07
CA ALA A 471 -0.51 6.59 -27.21
C ALA A 471 -1.13 6.14 -28.56
N ASN A 472 -2.28 5.47 -28.53
CA ASN A 472 -3.10 5.17 -29.70
C ASN A 472 -4.10 6.31 -30.02
N GLN A 473 -4.09 7.40 -29.25
CA GLN A 473 -5.03 8.52 -29.34
C GLN A 473 -6.46 8.15 -28.93
N HIS A 474 -6.64 7.12 -28.10
CA HIS A 474 -7.92 6.82 -27.48
C HIS A 474 -8.04 7.60 -26.17
N THR A 475 -9.23 8.14 -25.90
CA THR A 475 -9.45 9.09 -24.82
C THR A 475 -10.47 8.55 -23.83
N THR A 476 -10.07 8.45 -22.55
CA THR A 476 -11.00 8.28 -21.43
C THR A 476 -11.25 9.64 -20.79
N SER A 477 -12.51 9.98 -20.55
CA SER A 477 -12.89 11.25 -19.91
C SER A 477 -13.52 11.01 -18.54
N PHE A 478 -13.43 12.01 -17.67
CA PHE A 478 -13.97 11.94 -16.31
C PHE A 478 -14.76 13.19 -15.97
N GLU A 479 -15.85 13.02 -15.23
CA GLU A 479 -16.69 14.11 -14.72
C GLU A 479 -16.67 14.13 -13.19
N TYR A 480 -16.85 15.31 -12.61
CA TYR A 480 -16.81 15.53 -11.16
C TYR A 480 -17.92 16.46 -10.71
N ASP A 481 -18.34 16.28 -9.46
CA ASP A 481 -19.16 17.25 -8.76
C ASP A 481 -18.31 18.43 -8.24
N GLY A 482 -18.98 19.41 -7.64
CA GLY A 482 -18.41 20.66 -7.14
C GLY A 482 -17.52 20.50 -5.90
N VAL A 483 -17.49 19.32 -5.28
CA VAL A 483 -16.57 18.99 -4.18
C VAL A 483 -15.46 18.03 -4.62
N GLY A 484 -15.34 17.76 -5.93
CA GLY A 484 -14.24 16.99 -6.51
C GLY A 484 -14.42 15.48 -6.47
N ARG A 485 -15.64 14.96 -6.27
CA ARG A 485 -15.92 13.51 -6.34
C ARG A 485 -16.26 13.14 -7.79
N ARG A 486 -15.68 12.04 -8.28
CA ARG A 486 -15.90 11.58 -9.66
C ARG A 486 -17.33 11.11 -9.85
N THR A 487 -18.09 11.73 -10.75
CA THR A 487 -19.49 11.39 -11.06
C THR A 487 -19.64 10.56 -12.32
N ALA A 488 -18.66 10.57 -13.22
CA ALA A 488 -18.68 9.69 -14.38
C ALA A 488 -17.27 9.33 -14.89
N THR A 489 -17.17 8.15 -15.50
CA THR A 489 -16.06 7.71 -16.35
C THR A 489 -16.63 7.41 -17.73
N ILE A 490 -16.03 7.94 -18.80
CA ILE A 490 -16.48 7.75 -20.18
C ILE A 490 -15.35 7.12 -20.99
N LEU A 491 -15.58 5.92 -21.52
CA LEU A 491 -14.60 5.18 -22.32
C LEU A 491 -14.40 5.78 -23.72
N PRO A 492 -13.30 5.42 -24.42
CA PRO A 492 -13.02 5.90 -25.78
C PRO A 492 -14.13 5.69 -26.80
N MET A 493 -14.94 4.64 -26.65
CA MET A 493 -16.11 4.38 -27.49
C MET A 493 -17.41 5.00 -26.93
N SER A 494 -17.31 6.01 -26.07
CA SER A 494 -18.39 6.82 -25.52
C SER A 494 -19.38 6.08 -24.61
N GLN A 495 -18.99 4.96 -24.00
CA GLN A 495 -19.79 4.34 -22.95
C GLN A 495 -19.54 5.03 -21.60
N PRO A 496 -20.59 5.53 -20.93
CA PRO A 496 -20.46 6.13 -19.60
C PRO A 496 -20.78 5.13 -18.47
N ALA A 497 -20.02 5.20 -17.38
CA ALA A 497 -20.39 4.69 -16.07
C ALA A 497 -20.52 5.87 -15.10
N ASP A 498 -21.61 5.89 -14.32
CA ASP A 498 -21.99 7.00 -13.45
C ASP A 498 -21.88 6.61 -11.97
N MET A 499 -21.57 7.58 -11.12
CA MET A 499 -21.58 7.47 -9.66
C MET A 499 -22.35 8.63 -9.04
N THR A 500 -23.16 8.33 -8.03
CA THR A 500 -23.79 9.33 -7.17
C THR A 500 -23.34 9.14 -5.74
N TYR A 501 -23.43 10.22 -4.95
CA TYR A 501 -22.97 10.23 -3.58
C TYR A 501 -24.02 10.83 -2.65
N ASP A 502 -24.00 10.43 -1.39
CA ASP A 502 -24.75 11.14 -0.35
C ASP A 502 -24.06 12.45 0.06
N ALA A 503 -24.64 13.13 1.04
CA ALA A 503 -24.16 14.42 1.53
C ALA A 503 -22.82 14.34 2.29
N VAL A 504 -22.35 13.14 2.67
CA VAL A 504 -21.10 12.93 3.41
C VAL A 504 -20.02 12.22 2.59
N GLY A 505 -20.32 11.84 1.34
CA GLY A 505 -19.35 11.28 0.41
C GLY A 505 -19.43 9.78 0.18
N ASN A 506 -20.39 9.08 0.77
CA ASN A 506 -20.57 7.66 0.49
C ASN A 506 -21.20 7.47 -0.90
N VAL A 507 -20.75 6.47 -1.65
CA VAL A 507 -21.33 6.14 -2.96
C VAL A 507 -22.76 5.65 -2.76
N GLN A 508 -23.77 6.37 -3.26
CA GLN A 508 -25.17 5.95 -3.17
C GLN A 508 -25.56 5.01 -4.31
N THR A 509 -25.12 5.32 -5.53
CA THR A 509 -25.33 4.44 -6.68
C THR A 509 -24.10 4.37 -7.56
N TYR A 510 -23.89 3.22 -8.16
CA TYR A 510 -22.97 3.01 -9.26
C TYR A 510 -23.75 2.44 -10.44
N THR A 511 -23.74 3.13 -11.58
CA THR A 511 -24.31 2.66 -12.84
C THR A 511 -23.17 2.32 -13.78
N ASP A 512 -23.03 1.06 -14.16
CA ASP A 512 -21.92 0.59 -14.99
C ASP A 512 -22.06 1.00 -16.48
N PHE A 513 -21.11 0.59 -17.33
CA PHE A 513 -21.12 0.89 -18.77
C PHE A 513 -22.24 0.15 -19.54
N ASN A 514 -22.78 -0.92 -18.95
CA ASN A 514 -23.97 -1.62 -19.43
C ASN A 514 -25.29 -0.95 -18.98
N ARG A 515 -25.21 0.11 -18.16
CA ARG A 515 -26.34 0.82 -17.54
C ARG A 515 -27.06 0.01 -16.46
N ASN A 516 -26.41 -0.98 -15.87
CA ASN A 516 -26.92 -1.66 -14.68
C ASN A 516 -26.56 -0.85 -13.43
N THR A 517 -27.49 -0.71 -12.50
CA THR A 517 -27.30 0.09 -11.29
C THR A 517 -27.19 -0.79 -10.05
N ILE A 518 -26.18 -0.52 -9.21
CA ILE A 518 -26.06 -1.00 -7.84
C ILE A 518 -26.34 0.18 -6.91
N THR A 519 -27.21 -0.02 -5.93
CA THR A 519 -27.55 0.97 -4.89
C THR A 519 -26.95 0.52 -3.56
N TYR A 520 -26.31 1.45 -2.86
CA TYR A 520 -25.67 1.21 -1.57
C TYR A 520 -26.40 1.93 -0.45
N GLN A 521 -26.41 1.33 0.74
CA GLN A 521 -26.95 1.92 1.96
C GLN A 521 -25.91 1.84 3.06
N TYR A 522 -25.88 2.85 3.92
CA TYR A 522 -24.92 3.00 5.00
C TYR A 522 -25.65 3.21 6.32
N ASP A 523 -25.01 2.81 7.41
CA ASP A 523 -25.43 3.17 8.76
C ASP A 523 -24.93 4.59 9.16
N PRO A 524 -25.30 5.10 10.34
CA PRO A 524 -24.82 6.41 10.83
C PRO A 524 -23.31 6.52 11.08
N LEU A 525 -22.57 5.41 11.08
CA LEU A 525 -21.10 5.38 11.13
C LEU A 525 -20.47 5.37 9.74
N ASN A 526 -21.28 5.45 8.69
CA ASN A 526 -20.89 5.36 7.28
C ASN A 526 -20.36 3.97 6.88
N TRP A 527 -20.74 2.91 7.61
CA TRP A 527 -20.47 1.54 7.19
C TRP A 527 -21.56 1.04 6.22
N MET A 528 -21.15 0.40 5.12
CA MET A 528 -22.06 -0.08 4.09
C MET A 528 -22.87 -1.28 4.59
N ILE A 529 -24.15 -1.10 4.88
CA ILE A 529 -25.03 -2.15 5.42
C ILE A 529 -25.83 -2.89 4.34
N SER A 530 -25.89 -2.37 3.11
CA SER A 530 -26.57 -3.05 2.00
C SER A 530 -25.98 -2.67 0.65
N LYS A 531 -25.82 -3.67 -0.23
CA LYS A 531 -25.72 -3.53 -1.69
C LYS A 531 -26.98 -4.11 -2.30
N GLN A 532 -27.68 -3.35 -3.15
CA GLN A 532 -28.85 -3.82 -3.89
C GLN A 532 -28.56 -3.76 -5.40
N PHE A 533 -28.79 -4.87 -6.08
CA PHE A 533 -28.60 -4.99 -7.52
C PHE A 533 -29.87 -4.61 -8.30
N GLN A 534 -29.74 -4.49 -9.61
CA GLN A 534 -30.84 -4.08 -10.49
C GLN A 534 -32.01 -5.07 -10.52
N ASP A 535 -31.77 -6.36 -10.25
CA ASP A 535 -32.80 -7.40 -10.13
C ASP A 535 -33.47 -7.44 -8.74
N GLU A 536 -33.23 -6.43 -7.90
CA GLU A 536 -33.72 -6.29 -6.53
C GLU A 536 -33.09 -7.24 -5.49
N SER A 537 -32.21 -8.17 -5.90
CA SER A 537 -31.42 -8.97 -4.97
C SER A 537 -30.44 -8.11 -4.18
N LYS A 538 -30.05 -8.58 -2.98
CA LYS A 538 -29.26 -7.79 -2.03
C LYS A 538 -28.20 -8.61 -1.33
N VAL A 539 -27.13 -7.93 -0.96
CA VAL A 539 -26.20 -8.39 0.08
C VAL A 539 -26.29 -7.40 1.24
N ARG A 540 -26.45 -7.91 2.46
CA ARG A 540 -26.51 -7.12 3.70
C ARG A 540 -25.34 -7.44 4.59
N TYR A 541 -24.89 -6.44 5.34
CA TYR A 541 -23.73 -6.52 6.24
C TYR A 541 -24.14 -6.10 7.65
N THR A 542 -23.68 -6.85 8.64
CA THR A 542 -23.55 -6.37 10.01
C THR A 542 -22.08 -6.24 10.35
N TYR A 543 -21.79 -5.39 11.34
CA TYR A 543 -20.44 -5.11 11.79
C TYR A 543 -20.35 -5.26 13.30
N THR A 544 -19.19 -5.67 13.77
CA THR A 544 -18.80 -5.55 15.18
C THR A 544 -18.80 -4.07 15.60
N PRO A 545 -18.85 -3.75 16.91
CA PRO A 545 -18.79 -2.37 17.39
C PRO A 545 -17.61 -1.53 16.90
N ILE A 546 -16.52 -2.17 16.44
CA ILE A 546 -15.31 -1.51 15.93
C ILE A 546 -15.19 -1.57 14.39
N GLY A 547 -16.19 -2.11 13.69
CA GLY A 547 -16.30 -2.03 12.22
C GLY A 547 -15.76 -3.22 11.44
N LEU A 548 -15.46 -4.34 12.12
CA LEU A 548 -15.14 -5.61 11.42
C LEU A 548 -16.42 -6.30 10.95
N GLN A 549 -16.34 -7.01 9.83
CA GLN A 549 -17.44 -7.76 9.25
C GLN A 549 -17.95 -8.84 10.22
N ASP A 550 -19.22 -8.82 10.59
CA ASP A 550 -19.81 -9.78 11.56
C ASP A 550 -20.64 -10.84 10.83
N VAL A 551 -21.69 -10.40 10.10
CA VAL A 551 -22.54 -11.30 9.30
C VAL A 551 -22.76 -10.73 7.91
N ILE A 552 -22.62 -11.56 6.88
CA ILE A 552 -23.02 -11.24 5.51
C ILE A 552 -24.27 -12.05 5.16
N THR A 553 -25.33 -11.39 4.71
CA THR A 553 -26.59 -12.06 4.33
C THR A 553 -26.94 -11.81 2.87
N PHE A 554 -27.10 -12.87 2.10
CA PHE A 554 -27.53 -12.82 0.70
C PHE A 554 -29.05 -12.98 0.63
N VAL A 555 -29.73 -12.05 -0.04
CA VAL A 555 -31.18 -11.99 -0.13
C VAL A 555 -31.60 -11.97 -1.61
N ASP A 556 -32.55 -12.83 -1.98
CA ASP A 556 -33.08 -12.85 -3.34
C ASP A 556 -34.02 -11.67 -3.63
N ALA A 557 -34.49 -11.56 -4.88
CA ALA A 557 -35.42 -10.52 -5.31
C ALA A 557 -36.77 -10.56 -4.56
N ASN A 558 -37.15 -11.69 -3.95
CA ASN A 558 -38.39 -11.83 -3.17
C ASN A 558 -38.20 -11.46 -1.69
N GLY A 559 -36.99 -11.06 -1.28
CA GLY A 559 -36.66 -10.73 0.10
C GLY A 559 -36.34 -11.95 0.98
N VAL A 560 -36.11 -13.12 0.39
CA VAL A 560 -35.79 -14.36 1.11
C VAL A 560 -34.27 -14.46 1.29
N THR A 561 -33.82 -14.69 2.53
CA THR A 561 -32.40 -15.01 2.80
C THR A 561 -32.05 -16.36 2.16
N THR A 562 -31.03 -16.36 1.31
CA THR A 562 -30.56 -17.53 0.56
C THR A 562 -29.25 -18.10 1.08
N ALA A 563 -28.44 -17.30 1.77
CA ALA A 563 -27.15 -17.68 2.34
C ALA A 563 -26.72 -16.67 3.41
N THR A 564 -25.88 -17.13 4.34
CA THR A 564 -25.29 -16.30 5.39
C THR A 564 -23.85 -16.74 5.67
N ASP A 565 -22.92 -15.79 5.70
CA ASP A 565 -21.56 -15.97 6.22
C ASP A 565 -21.46 -15.34 7.61
N ASP A 566 -20.74 -15.97 8.53
CA ASP A 566 -20.60 -15.56 9.94
C ASP A 566 -19.12 -15.52 10.34
N TYR A 567 -18.71 -14.49 11.07
CA TYR A 567 -17.33 -14.17 11.42
C TYR A 567 -17.17 -13.91 12.93
N ASP A 568 -16.31 -14.71 13.58
CA ASP A 568 -15.98 -14.56 15.00
C ASP A 568 -14.56 -13.99 15.17
N TYR A 569 -14.39 -13.05 16.11
CA TYR A 569 -13.11 -12.42 16.42
C TYR A 569 -12.72 -12.63 17.89
N ASP A 570 -11.42 -12.59 18.16
CA ASP A 570 -10.91 -12.46 19.52
C ASP A 570 -10.86 -11.00 20.01
N GLU A 571 -10.44 -10.84 21.26
CA GLU A 571 -10.31 -9.56 21.96
C GLU A 571 -9.25 -8.64 21.33
N ARG A 572 -8.50 -9.13 20.34
CA ARG A 572 -7.49 -8.39 19.58
C ARG A 572 -7.89 -8.16 18.12
N ASP A 573 -9.17 -8.31 17.79
CA ASP A 573 -9.70 -8.10 16.44
C ASP A 573 -9.21 -9.09 15.39
N ARG A 574 -8.71 -10.25 15.82
CA ARG A 574 -8.21 -11.28 14.92
C ARG A 574 -9.33 -12.28 14.65
N LEU A 575 -9.58 -12.58 13.38
CA LEU A 575 -10.59 -13.56 12.98
C LEU A 575 -10.21 -14.93 13.55
N VAL A 576 -11.02 -15.50 14.43
CA VAL A 576 -10.82 -16.83 15.02
C VAL A 576 -11.68 -17.89 14.36
N LYS A 577 -12.78 -17.50 13.70
CA LYS A 577 -13.61 -18.44 12.95
C LYS A 577 -14.41 -17.74 11.85
N ARG A 578 -14.57 -18.43 10.73
CA ARG A 578 -15.56 -18.11 9.70
C ARG A 578 -16.47 -19.32 9.47
N THR A 579 -17.77 -19.11 9.36
CA THR A 579 -18.74 -20.16 8.97
C THR A 579 -19.41 -19.78 7.66
N ASP A 580 -19.30 -20.66 6.67
CA ASP A 580 -19.86 -20.51 5.32
C ASP A 580 -21.35 -20.92 5.30
N PRO A 581 -22.13 -20.61 4.24
CA PRO A 581 -23.58 -20.74 4.25
C PRO A 581 -24.10 -22.18 4.35
N ASP A 582 -23.25 -23.17 4.06
CA ASP A 582 -23.58 -24.59 4.21
C ASP A 582 -23.16 -25.17 5.58
N GLY A 583 -22.70 -24.32 6.51
CA GLY A 583 -22.31 -24.67 7.87
C GLY A 583 -20.87 -25.18 7.98
N ARG A 584 -20.11 -25.22 6.88
CA ARG A 584 -18.67 -25.50 6.92
C ARG A 584 -17.93 -24.32 7.54
N SER A 585 -16.80 -24.56 8.19
CA SER A 585 -16.08 -23.47 8.85
C SER A 585 -14.56 -23.63 8.76
N ILE A 586 -13.88 -22.50 8.92
CA ILE A 586 -12.44 -22.43 9.13
C ILE A 586 -12.24 -21.80 10.51
N SER A 587 -11.37 -22.36 11.33
CA SER A 587 -10.99 -21.79 12.63
C SER A 587 -9.49 -21.52 12.69
N TYR A 588 -9.10 -20.47 13.41
CA TYR A 588 -7.74 -19.96 13.47
C TYR A 588 -7.27 -19.81 14.91
N THR A 589 -5.96 -19.96 15.12
CA THR A 589 -5.29 -19.57 16.37
C THR A 589 -4.10 -18.69 16.06
N TYR A 590 -3.63 -17.93 17.05
CA TYR A 590 -2.54 -16.96 16.90
C TYR A 590 -1.55 -17.02 18.06
N TYR A 591 -0.31 -16.61 17.79
CA TYR A 591 0.62 -16.17 18.83
C TYR A 591 0.20 -14.82 19.40
N ALA A 592 0.90 -14.41 20.46
CA ALA A 592 0.83 -13.06 20.97
C ALA A 592 1.06 -12.04 19.84
N ALA A 593 2.16 -12.10 19.09
CA ALA A 593 2.50 -11.17 18.01
C ALA A 593 1.59 -11.22 16.75
N SER A 594 0.38 -11.81 16.84
CA SER A 594 -0.61 -11.92 15.76
C SER A 594 -0.19 -12.76 14.54
N ASN A 595 0.95 -13.46 14.62
CA ASN A 595 1.24 -14.55 13.71
C ASN A 595 0.21 -15.67 13.87
N ARG A 596 -0.42 -16.10 12.78
CA ARG A 596 -1.38 -17.21 12.77
C ARG A 596 -0.66 -18.54 13.03
N THR A 597 -1.01 -19.23 14.11
CA THR A 597 -0.40 -20.49 14.54
C THR A 597 -1.14 -21.72 14.09
N SER A 598 -2.42 -21.61 13.70
CA SER A 598 -3.12 -22.74 13.08
C SER A 598 -4.26 -22.34 12.17
N VAL A 599 -4.62 -23.26 11.28
CA VAL A 599 -5.85 -23.28 10.50
C VAL A 599 -6.49 -24.65 10.71
N THR A 600 -7.76 -24.68 11.07
CA THR A 600 -8.53 -25.91 11.30
C THR A 600 -9.74 -25.94 10.39
N THR A 601 -9.91 -27.05 9.68
CA THR A 601 -11.05 -27.35 8.81
C THR A 601 -11.66 -28.70 9.18
N ALA A 602 -12.54 -29.25 8.34
CA ALA A 602 -13.10 -30.58 8.58
C ALA A 602 -12.08 -31.70 8.34
N SER A 603 -11.05 -31.47 7.51
CA SER A 603 -9.97 -32.41 7.26
C SER A 603 -8.97 -32.52 8.42
N GLY A 604 -8.74 -31.43 9.17
CA GLY A 604 -7.82 -31.45 10.30
C GLY A 604 -7.28 -30.07 10.66
N THR A 605 -6.19 -30.05 11.43
CA THR A 605 -5.49 -28.83 11.84
C THR A 605 -4.08 -28.80 11.27
N VAL A 606 -3.78 -27.74 10.52
CA VAL A 606 -2.44 -27.36 10.09
C VAL A 606 -1.90 -26.32 11.08
N ASN A 607 -0.73 -26.58 11.67
CA ASN A 607 -0.07 -25.66 12.61
C ASN A 607 1.14 -25.00 11.96
N TYR A 608 1.46 -23.79 12.42
CA TYR A 608 2.55 -22.96 11.92
C TYR A 608 3.43 -22.50 13.09
N THR A 609 4.75 -22.64 12.94
CA THR A 609 5.73 -22.03 13.84
C THR A 609 6.45 -20.89 13.13
N PHE A 610 7.07 -20.01 13.92
CA PHE A 610 7.76 -18.84 13.40
C PHE A 610 9.10 -18.67 14.09
N ASP A 611 10.13 -18.25 13.36
CA ASP A 611 11.44 -17.96 13.91
C ASP A 611 11.43 -16.68 14.77
N VAL A 612 12.59 -16.33 15.35
CA VAL A 612 12.80 -15.11 16.16
C VAL A 612 12.66 -13.80 15.38
N ARG A 613 12.54 -13.87 14.05
CA ARG A 613 12.27 -12.72 13.17
C ARG A 613 10.83 -12.72 12.66
N ASN A 614 9.95 -13.54 13.25
CA ASN A 614 8.54 -13.70 12.88
C ASN A 614 8.32 -14.21 11.43
N ARG A 615 9.29 -14.92 10.85
CA ARG A 615 9.16 -15.58 9.53
C ARG A 615 8.65 -17.02 9.73
N LEU A 616 7.87 -17.53 8.78
CA LEU A 616 7.33 -18.89 8.86
C LEU A 616 8.48 -19.91 8.89
N ASP A 617 8.52 -20.73 9.93
CA ASP A 617 9.61 -21.68 10.20
C ASP A 617 9.19 -23.11 9.81
N GLN A 618 8.05 -23.58 10.34
CA GLN A 618 7.54 -24.92 10.04
C GLN A 618 6.03 -24.92 9.80
N VAL A 619 5.59 -25.86 8.96
CA VAL A 619 4.19 -26.28 8.78
C VAL A 619 4.04 -27.70 9.31
N ILE A 620 3.09 -27.93 10.22
CA ILE A 620 2.96 -29.16 10.99
C ILE A 620 1.52 -29.69 10.93
N GLU A 621 1.33 -30.91 10.40
CA GLU A 621 0.07 -31.65 10.38
C GLU A 621 0.20 -32.94 11.18
N GLY A 622 -0.76 -33.24 12.08
CA GLY A 622 -0.75 -34.48 12.86
C GLY A 622 0.53 -34.73 13.68
N GLY A 623 1.28 -33.67 13.99
CA GLY A 623 2.58 -33.74 14.67
C GLY A 623 3.78 -34.03 13.77
N ILE A 624 3.59 -34.06 12.44
CA ILE A 624 4.64 -34.25 11.43
C ILE A 624 4.97 -32.91 10.80
N VAL A 625 6.25 -32.54 10.72
CA VAL A 625 6.71 -31.37 9.97
C VAL A 625 6.53 -31.64 8.48
N THR A 626 5.50 -31.05 7.87
CA THR A 626 5.18 -31.17 6.44
C THR A 626 6.12 -30.35 5.59
N ALA A 627 6.50 -29.15 6.07
CA ALA A 627 7.48 -28.27 5.45
C ALA A 627 8.30 -27.53 6.52
N ASP A 628 9.57 -27.29 6.23
CA ASP A 628 10.56 -26.61 7.07
C ASP A 628 11.34 -25.61 6.21
N TYR A 629 11.50 -24.37 6.69
CA TYR A 629 12.00 -23.24 5.90
C TYR A 629 13.28 -22.64 6.50
N ASP A 630 14.34 -22.56 5.69
CA ASP A 630 15.58 -21.85 6.04
C ASP A 630 15.69 -20.53 5.28
N TYR A 631 16.16 -19.48 5.95
CA TYR A 631 16.39 -18.17 5.37
C TYR A 631 17.83 -17.68 5.56
N ASP A 632 18.29 -16.80 4.67
CA ASP A 632 19.55 -16.07 4.88
C ASP A 632 19.40 -14.85 5.82
N ALA A 633 20.50 -14.12 6.01
CA ALA A 633 20.58 -12.98 6.92
C ALA A 633 19.72 -11.77 6.47
N VAL A 634 19.35 -11.67 5.19
CA VAL A 634 18.47 -10.62 4.64
C VAL A 634 17.06 -11.13 4.34
N SER A 635 16.72 -12.32 4.85
CA SER A 635 15.41 -12.96 4.76
C SER A 635 15.03 -13.49 3.38
N ASN A 636 15.99 -13.78 2.51
CA ASN A 636 15.70 -14.61 1.35
C ASN A 636 15.50 -16.08 1.78
N LEU A 637 14.48 -16.75 1.23
CA LEU A 637 14.26 -18.19 1.45
C LEU A 637 15.34 -18.98 0.71
N VAL A 638 16.18 -19.74 1.43
CA VAL A 638 17.29 -20.49 0.82
C VAL A 638 17.04 -21.99 0.73
N ARG A 639 16.16 -22.55 1.58
CA ARG A 639 15.76 -23.95 1.51
C ARG A 639 14.34 -24.17 2.00
N THR A 640 13.63 -25.09 1.34
CA THR A 640 12.42 -25.74 1.86
C THR A 640 12.66 -27.24 1.94
N THR A 641 12.41 -27.87 3.09
CA THR A 641 12.46 -29.35 3.24
C THR A 641 11.05 -29.89 3.46
N LEU A 642 10.63 -30.86 2.63
CA LEU A 642 9.28 -31.45 2.70
C LEU A 642 9.26 -32.80 3.41
N ALA A 643 8.11 -33.20 3.97
CA ALA A 643 7.93 -34.45 4.71
C ALA A 643 8.22 -35.73 3.90
N ASN A 644 8.03 -35.71 2.58
CA ASN A 644 8.44 -36.82 1.71
C ASN A 644 9.96 -36.87 1.48
N GLY A 645 10.72 -35.98 2.13
CA GLY A 645 12.18 -35.83 2.13
C GLY A 645 12.76 -35.28 0.83
N THR A 646 11.96 -34.64 0.00
CA THR A 646 12.44 -33.77 -1.09
C THR A 646 12.83 -32.40 -0.53
N GLN A 647 13.72 -31.70 -1.23
CA GLN A 647 14.21 -30.38 -0.83
C GLN A 647 14.23 -29.42 -2.03
N GLU A 648 13.79 -28.20 -1.80
CA GLU A 648 13.98 -27.06 -2.69
C GLU A 648 15.16 -26.22 -2.18
N ILE A 649 16.11 -25.86 -3.04
CA ILE A 649 17.25 -24.99 -2.73
C ILE A 649 17.21 -23.77 -3.65
N ARG A 650 17.34 -22.58 -3.08
CA ARG A 650 17.38 -21.30 -3.80
C ARG A 650 18.72 -20.58 -3.62
N SER A 651 19.14 -19.85 -4.65
CA SER A 651 20.28 -18.92 -4.55
C SER A 651 19.97 -17.61 -5.27
N TYR A 652 20.56 -16.53 -4.77
CA TYR A 652 20.27 -15.16 -5.19
C TYR A 652 21.52 -14.49 -5.75
N ASP A 653 21.33 -13.46 -6.57
CA ASP A 653 22.42 -12.56 -6.94
C ASP A 653 22.65 -11.49 -5.86
N ASP A 654 23.66 -10.66 -6.09
CA ASP A 654 24.08 -9.55 -5.23
C ASP A 654 23.01 -8.45 -5.01
N LEU A 655 21.86 -8.54 -5.71
CA LEU A 655 20.69 -7.66 -5.57
C LEU A 655 19.49 -8.39 -4.94
N ASN A 656 19.72 -9.56 -4.33
CA ASN A 656 18.69 -10.42 -3.74
C ASN A 656 17.64 -10.90 -4.76
N ARG A 657 18.02 -11.07 -6.03
CA ARG A 657 17.14 -11.64 -7.08
C ARG A 657 17.43 -13.12 -7.29
N LEU A 658 16.38 -13.95 -7.37
CA LEU A 658 16.51 -15.40 -7.54
C LEU A 658 17.27 -15.74 -8.83
N LYS A 659 18.40 -16.44 -8.70
CA LYS A 659 19.29 -16.85 -9.80
C LYS A 659 19.32 -18.36 -10.00
N TYR A 660 19.01 -19.14 -8.98
CA TYR A 660 18.96 -20.59 -9.05
C TYR A 660 17.84 -21.15 -8.18
N LEU A 661 17.13 -22.15 -8.68
CA LEU A 661 16.20 -22.97 -7.91
C LEU A 661 16.41 -24.44 -8.31
N GLU A 662 16.53 -25.33 -7.34
CA GLU A 662 16.66 -26.78 -7.56
C GLU A 662 15.75 -27.55 -6.61
N ASN A 663 15.05 -28.56 -7.14
CA ASN A 663 14.33 -29.56 -6.37
C ASN A 663 15.07 -30.90 -6.45
N HIS A 664 15.38 -31.53 -5.31
CA HIS A 664 16.15 -32.76 -5.26
C HIS A 664 15.65 -33.74 -4.19
N LYS A 665 16.07 -35.00 -4.32
CA LYS A 665 15.85 -36.09 -3.35
C LYS A 665 17.16 -36.80 -3.10
N GLY A 666 17.75 -36.60 -1.91
CA GLY A 666 19.13 -37.03 -1.66
C GLY A 666 20.07 -36.38 -2.68
N ASP A 667 20.92 -37.15 -3.34
CA ASP A 667 21.84 -36.63 -4.37
C ASP A 667 21.20 -36.52 -5.78
N THR A 668 19.92 -36.87 -5.93
CA THR A 668 19.25 -36.87 -7.24
C THR A 668 18.47 -35.57 -7.46
N ILE A 669 18.89 -34.78 -8.46
CA ILE A 669 18.14 -33.62 -8.93
C ILE A 669 16.88 -34.09 -9.66
N LEU A 670 15.73 -33.56 -9.26
CA LEU A 670 14.42 -33.82 -9.88
C LEU A 670 14.04 -32.73 -10.88
N SER A 671 14.32 -31.47 -10.54
CA SER A 671 14.23 -30.31 -11.44
C SER A 671 15.20 -29.22 -11.00
N SER A 672 15.66 -28.38 -11.94
CA SER A 672 16.42 -27.18 -11.58
C SER A 672 16.28 -26.11 -12.66
N TYR A 673 16.52 -24.86 -12.26
CA TYR A 673 16.35 -23.67 -13.08
C TYR A 673 17.48 -22.68 -12.76
N THR A 674 18.38 -22.49 -13.72
CA THR A 674 19.41 -21.43 -13.65
C THR A 674 18.94 -20.22 -14.45
N TYR A 675 18.75 -19.09 -13.78
CA TYR A 675 18.30 -17.84 -14.38
C TYR A 675 19.48 -16.93 -14.75
N THR A 676 19.48 -16.42 -15.97
CA THR A 676 20.29 -15.26 -16.36
C THR A 676 19.38 -14.04 -16.38
N LEU A 677 19.74 -13.00 -15.64
CA LEU A 677 18.96 -11.77 -15.52
C LEU A 677 19.66 -10.63 -16.27
N ASP A 678 18.89 -9.70 -16.83
CA ASP A 678 19.43 -8.42 -17.26
C ASP A 678 19.65 -7.48 -16.05
N LYS A 679 20.03 -6.22 -16.30
CA LYS A 679 20.37 -5.30 -15.23
C LYS A 679 19.15 -4.91 -14.37
N VAL A 680 17.96 -4.79 -14.94
CA VAL A 680 16.73 -4.47 -14.18
C VAL A 680 16.08 -5.71 -13.55
N GLY A 681 16.49 -6.92 -13.94
CA GLY A 681 16.05 -8.18 -13.36
C GLY A 681 15.15 -9.02 -14.27
N ASN A 682 14.97 -8.64 -15.54
CA ASN A 682 14.24 -9.46 -16.49
C ASN A 682 15.01 -10.75 -16.77
N ARG A 683 14.31 -11.89 -16.82
CA ARG A 683 14.91 -13.18 -17.18
C ARG A 683 15.27 -13.18 -18.67
N THR A 684 16.54 -13.24 -19.01
CA THR A 684 17.01 -13.37 -20.41
C THR A 684 17.29 -14.81 -20.81
N LYS A 685 17.50 -15.70 -19.82
CA LYS A 685 17.68 -17.13 -20.06
C LYS A 685 17.31 -17.99 -18.86
N VAL A 686 16.76 -19.16 -19.12
CA VAL A 686 16.58 -20.26 -18.17
C VAL A 686 17.29 -21.50 -18.72
N VAL A 687 18.08 -22.18 -17.88
CA VAL A 687 18.66 -23.50 -18.20
C VAL A 687 18.19 -24.51 -17.16
N GLU A 688 17.64 -25.63 -17.63
CA GLU A 688 17.12 -26.72 -16.81
C GLU A 688 18.10 -27.91 -16.75
N HIS A 689 18.10 -28.68 -15.66
CA HIS A 689 19.05 -29.80 -15.46
C HIS A 689 19.01 -30.88 -16.56
N ASN A 690 17.86 -31.06 -17.22
CA ASN A 690 17.67 -32.03 -18.30
C ASN A 690 18.25 -31.55 -19.65
N GLY A 691 18.86 -30.35 -19.69
CA GLY A 691 19.42 -29.74 -20.88
C GLY A 691 18.46 -28.86 -21.68
N ARG A 692 17.18 -28.77 -21.29
CA ARG A 692 16.24 -27.80 -21.85
C ARG A 692 16.70 -26.38 -21.50
N SER A 693 16.61 -25.47 -22.45
CA SER A 693 16.90 -24.05 -22.20
C SER A 693 15.93 -23.13 -22.92
N VAL A 694 15.65 -21.98 -22.31
CA VAL A 694 14.78 -20.95 -22.87
C VAL A 694 15.53 -19.63 -22.88
N ASP A 695 15.66 -18.98 -24.04
CA ASP A 695 16.21 -17.63 -24.18
C ASP A 695 15.06 -16.63 -24.41
N TYR A 696 15.08 -15.48 -23.74
CA TYR A 696 14.07 -14.43 -23.83
C TYR A 696 14.67 -13.12 -24.36
N THR A 697 13.91 -12.40 -25.18
CA THR A 697 14.26 -11.05 -25.67
C THR A 697 13.10 -10.10 -25.39
N TYR A 698 13.40 -8.84 -25.09
CA TYR A 698 12.43 -7.81 -24.74
C TYR A 698 12.59 -6.56 -25.62
N ASP A 699 11.54 -5.76 -25.74
CA ASP A 699 11.64 -4.39 -26.27
C ASP A 699 12.06 -3.38 -25.19
N ASP A 700 12.09 -2.09 -25.56
CA ASP A 700 12.52 -1.01 -24.67
C ASP A 700 11.53 -0.71 -23.52
N LEU A 701 10.34 -1.30 -23.53
CA LEU A 701 9.35 -1.26 -22.44
C LEU A 701 9.30 -2.56 -21.64
N TYR A 702 10.26 -3.47 -21.87
CA TYR A 702 10.32 -4.78 -21.24
C TYR A 702 9.16 -5.72 -21.57
N ARG A 703 8.52 -5.52 -22.74
CA ARG A 703 7.54 -6.48 -23.26
C ARG A 703 8.28 -7.59 -23.99
N LEU A 704 7.87 -8.84 -23.77
CA LEU A 704 8.53 -10.02 -24.33
C LEU A 704 8.38 -10.04 -25.86
N THR A 705 9.47 -9.92 -26.63
CA THR A 705 9.42 -9.95 -28.09
C THR A 705 9.78 -11.31 -28.67
N GLN A 706 10.50 -12.15 -27.92
CA GLN A 706 10.85 -13.50 -28.34
C GLN A 706 11.04 -14.44 -27.15
N GLU A 707 10.56 -15.67 -27.29
CA GLU A 707 10.94 -16.83 -26.49
C GLU A 707 11.52 -17.90 -27.41
N LYS A 708 12.73 -18.39 -27.11
CA LYS A 708 13.39 -19.43 -27.89
C LYS A 708 13.70 -20.63 -27.01
N ILE A 709 13.01 -21.73 -27.28
CA ILE A 709 13.09 -22.98 -26.52
C ILE A 709 13.97 -23.97 -27.28
N THR A 710 15.02 -24.45 -26.63
CA THR A 710 15.83 -25.60 -27.06
C THR A 710 15.48 -26.79 -26.18
N ASP A 711 14.91 -27.83 -26.77
CA ASP A 711 14.41 -29.02 -26.07
C ASP A 711 14.63 -30.26 -26.93
N ALA A 712 15.48 -31.18 -26.47
CA ALA A 712 15.80 -32.41 -27.19
C ALA A 712 14.68 -33.45 -27.19
N ILE A 713 13.72 -33.34 -26.26
CA ILE A 713 12.61 -34.28 -26.06
C ILE A 713 11.38 -33.78 -26.82
N ASN A 714 10.95 -32.54 -26.56
CA ASN A 714 9.71 -32.00 -27.15
C ASN A 714 9.95 -31.25 -28.48
N GLY A 715 11.21 -31.03 -28.86
CA GLY A 715 11.60 -30.29 -30.06
C GLY A 715 11.74 -28.79 -29.83
N ASN A 716 12.56 -28.15 -30.67
CA ASN A 716 12.86 -26.72 -30.57
C ASN A 716 11.68 -25.87 -31.03
N ARG A 717 11.43 -24.78 -30.30
CA ARG A 717 10.36 -23.81 -30.60
C ARG A 717 10.88 -22.38 -30.54
N VAL A 718 10.32 -21.52 -31.37
CA VAL A 718 10.56 -20.07 -31.30
C VAL A 718 9.21 -19.37 -31.33
N TYR A 719 8.91 -18.61 -30.29
CA TYR A 719 7.79 -17.68 -30.27
C TYR A 719 8.31 -16.27 -30.52
N SER A 720 7.63 -15.48 -31.35
CA SER A 720 7.93 -14.04 -31.49
C SER A 720 6.65 -13.22 -31.45
N TYR A 721 6.71 -12.08 -30.77
CA TYR A 721 5.58 -11.23 -30.47
C TYR A 721 5.83 -9.79 -30.92
N THR A 722 4.76 -9.11 -31.34
CA THR A 722 4.76 -7.66 -31.53
C THR A 722 3.59 -7.03 -30.80
N TYR A 723 3.68 -5.74 -30.48
CA TYR A 723 2.67 -5.02 -29.72
C TYR A 723 2.28 -3.70 -30.40
N ASP A 724 1.11 -3.18 -30.07
CA ASP A 724 0.75 -1.80 -30.36
C ASP A 724 1.39 -0.84 -29.33
N LYS A 725 1.00 0.43 -29.35
CA LYS A 725 1.59 1.46 -28.49
C LYS A 725 1.10 1.42 -27.04
N VAL A 726 -0.01 0.73 -26.77
CA VAL A 726 -0.60 0.61 -25.42
C VAL A 726 -0.43 -0.78 -24.82
N GLY A 727 0.25 -1.69 -25.53
CA GLY A 727 0.66 -2.99 -25.01
C GLY A 727 -0.21 -4.16 -25.45
N ASN A 728 -1.19 -3.95 -26.34
CA ASN A 728 -1.94 -5.04 -26.93
C ASN A 728 -1.04 -5.84 -27.88
N ARG A 729 -1.02 -7.17 -27.75
CA ARG A 729 -0.24 -8.05 -28.63
C ARG A 729 -0.82 -8.02 -30.04
N LYS A 730 -0.09 -7.50 -31.02
CA LYS A 730 -0.52 -7.44 -32.43
C LYS A 730 -0.30 -8.74 -33.18
N THR A 731 0.81 -9.42 -32.92
CA THR A 731 1.13 -10.69 -33.55
C THR A 731 1.77 -11.67 -32.58
N LYS A 732 1.52 -12.96 -32.77
CA LYS A 732 2.25 -14.10 -32.18
C LYS A 732 2.66 -15.00 -33.35
N SER A 733 3.92 -15.32 -33.47
CA SER A 733 4.39 -16.37 -34.39
C SER A 733 4.99 -17.50 -33.60
N GLU A 734 4.70 -18.74 -33.98
CA GLU A 734 5.27 -19.96 -33.43
C GLU A 734 5.98 -20.72 -34.55
N THR A 735 7.28 -20.96 -34.38
CA THR A 735 8.06 -21.83 -35.25
C THR A 735 8.42 -23.12 -34.53
N VAL A 736 7.88 -24.26 -35.00
CA VAL A 736 8.22 -25.60 -34.48
C VAL A 736 8.97 -26.37 -35.56
N ASN A 737 10.20 -26.78 -35.28
CA ASN A 737 11.04 -27.55 -36.21
C ASN A 737 11.11 -27.00 -37.65
N GLY A 738 11.04 -25.67 -37.81
CA GLY A 738 11.12 -24.96 -39.09
C GLY A 738 9.79 -24.62 -39.77
N ALA A 739 8.65 -25.12 -39.28
CA ALA A 739 7.32 -24.71 -39.73
C ALA A 739 6.83 -23.54 -38.87
N THR A 740 6.28 -22.48 -39.49
CA THR A 740 5.83 -21.28 -38.78
C THR A 740 4.34 -21.06 -38.93
N THR A 741 3.66 -20.82 -37.81
CA THR A 741 2.27 -20.35 -37.72
C THR A 741 2.28 -18.92 -37.22
N VAL A 742 1.52 -18.03 -37.86
CA VAL A 742 1.39 -16.63 -37.42
C VAL A 742 -0.07 -16.34 -37.08
N THR A 743 -0.31 -15.78 -35.90
CA THR A 743 -1.59 -15.28 -35.43
C THR A 743 -1.55 -13.76 -35.34
N ASP A 744 -2.45 -13.10 -36.05
CA ASP A 744 -2.69 -11.65 -35.97
C ASP A 744 -3.89 -11.36 -35.05
N TYR A 745 -3.79 -10.31 -34.23
CA TYR A 745 -4.80 -9.89 -33.28
C TYR A 745 -5.31 -8.48 -33.63
N ALA A 746 -6.63 -8.28 -33.61
CA ALA A 746 -7.26 -6.99 -33.88
C ALA A 746 -8.07 -6.50 -32.67
N TYR A 747 -7.99 -5.21 -32.36
CA TYR A 747 -8.61 -4.59 -31.18
C TYR A 747 -9.53 -3.42 -31.57
N ASP A 748 -10.50 -3.11 -30.71
CA ASP A 748 -11.24 -1.84 -30.79
C ASP A 748 -10.59 -0.72 -29.95
N ALA A 749 -11.22 0.45 -29.92
CA ALA A 749 -10.69 1.62 -29.20
C ALA A 749 -10.78 1.51 -27.66
N ASN A 750 -11.46 0.49 -27.14
CA ASN A 750 -11.47 0.15 -25.70
C ASN A 750 -10.50 -1.01 -25.40
N ASP A 751 -9.57 -1.30 -26.31
CA ASP A 751 -8.57 -2.38 -26.21
C ASP A 751 -9.18 -3.78 -26.08
N ARG A 752 -10.40 -4.01 -26.61
CA ARG A 752 -11.05 -5.32 -26.61
C ARG A 752 -10.64 -6.12 -27.85
N LEU A 753 -10.14 -7.35 -27.67
CA LEU A 753 -9.71 -8.23 -28.77
C LEU A 753 -10.91 -8.70 -29.59
N LEU A 754 -11.03 -8.29 -30.85
CA LEU A 754 -12.17 -8.60 -31.71
C LEU A 754 -12.03 -9.94 -32.44
N ASN A 755 -10.85 -10.24 -32.95
CA ASN A 755 -10.59 -11.48 -33.69
C ASN A 755 -9.12 -11.89 -33.68
N GLU A 756 -8.91 -13.18 -33.91
CA GLU A 756 -7.63 -13.82 -34.15
C GLU A 756 -7.62 -14.44 -35.55
N THR A 757 -6.58 -14.11 -36.32
CA THR A 757 -6.40 -14.58 -37.69
C THR A 757 -5.13 -15.43 -37.77
N VAL A 758 -5.26 -16.73 -37.99
CA VAL A 758 -4.13 -17.66 -38.12
C VAL A 758 -3.79 -17.85 -39.60
N ASN A 759 -2.55 -17.58 -39.98
CA ASN A 759 -2.08 -17.66 -41.37
C ASN A 759 -3.03 -16.95 -42.36
N GLN A 760 -3.51 -15.75 -41.98
CA GLN A 760 -4.47 -14.93 -42.73
C GLN A 760 -5.90 -15.50 -42.85
N GLN A 761 -6.26 -16.49 -42.04
CA GLN A 761 -7.62 -17.01 -41.94
C GLN A 761 -8.19 -16.71 -40.55
N ALA A 762 -9.36 -16.07 -40.47
CA ALA A 762 -10.01 -15.80 -39.19
C ALA A 762 -10.41 -17.13 -38.53
N VAL A 763 -9.90 -17.38 -37.32
CA VAL A 763 -10.13 -18.63 -36.57
C VAL A 763 -11.01 -18.38 -35.35
N THR A 764 -10.79 -17.24 -34.68
CA THR A 764 -11.50 -16.91 -33.44
C THR A 764 -12.10 -15.51 -33.51
N ASN A 765 -13.36 -15.36 -33.10
CA ASN A 765 -14.04 -14.06 -33.00
C ASN A 765 -14.62 -13.87 -31.60
N TYR A 766 -14.60 -12.63 -31.13
CA TYR A 766 -15.06 -12.27 -29.80
C TYR A 766 -16.15 -11.20 -29.87
N THR A 767 -17.08 -11.26 -28.92
CA THR A 767 -18.02 -10.16 -28.66
C THR A 767 -17.96 -9.78 -27.19
N TYR A 768 -18.34 -8.55 -26.88
CA TYR A 768 -18.25 -7.99 -25.53
C TYR A 768 -19.49 -7.20 -25.18
N ASP A 769 -19.75 -7.10 -23.89
CA ASP A 769 -20.63 -6.08 -23.35
C ASP A 769 -19.89 -4.73 -23.24
N ASN A 770 -20.56 -3.69 -22.78
CA ASN A 770 -19.97 -2.36 -22.62
C ASN A 770 -19.00 -2.27 -21.43
N ASN A 771 -19.13 -3.16 -20.43
CA ASN A 771 -18.16 -3.28 -19.33
C ASN A 771 -16.83 -3.92 -19.76
N GLY A 772 -16.78 -4.48 -20.98
CA GLY A 772 -15.61 -5.17 -21.51
C GLY A 772 -15.53 -6.63 -21.09
N ASN A 773 -16.63 -7.21 -20.61
CA ASN A 773 -16.72 -8.65 -20.38
C ASN A 773 -16.93 -9.37 -21.72
N THR A 774 -16.20 -10.46 -21.95
CA THR A 774 -16.37 -11.28 -23.16
C THR A 774 -17.73 -11.97 -23.11
N LEU A 775 -18.63 -11.74 -24.08
CA LEU A 775 -19.95 -12.38 -24.19
C LEU A 775 -19.90 -13.67 -24.99
N THR A 776 -19.13 -13.68 -26.08
CA THR A 776 -18.92 -14.90 -26.88
C THR A 776 -17.48 -15.04 -27.34
N LYS A 777 -17.00 -16.28 -27.41
CA LYS A 777 -15.78 -16.69 -28.12
C LYS A 777 -16.18 -17.75 -29.15
N THR A 778 -16.05 -17.42 -30.43
CA THR A 778 -16.38 -18.34 -31.54
C THR A 778 -15.10 -18.80 -32.20
N GLU A 779 -14.67 -20.03 -31.93
CA GLU A 779 -13.46 -20.64 -32.45
C GLU A 779 -13.82 -21.81 -33.38
N ASN A 780 -13.39 -21.78 -34.64
CA ASN A 780 -13.69 -22.85 -35.61
C ASN A 780 -15.18 -23.26 -35.68
N SER A 781 -16.09 -22.27 -35.54
CA SER A 781 -17.56 -22.44 -35.47
C SER A 781 -18.11 -23.11 -34.20
N ILE A 782 -17.27 -23.41 -33.21
CA ILE A 782 -17.68 -23.72 -31.84
C ILE A 782 -17.88 -22.40 -31.10
N ILE A 783 -19.01 -22.24 -30.42
CA ILE A 783 -19.35 -21.00 -29.71
C ILE A 783 -19.32 -21.28 -28.23
N THR A 784 -18.53 -20.51 -27.49
CA THR A 784 -18.62 -20.39 -26.03
C THR A 784 -19.37 -19.11 -25.70
N GLU A 785 -20.50 -19.22 -25.01
CA GLU A 785 -21.30 -18.10 -24.51
C GLU A 785 -21.02 -17.92 -23.02
N TYR A 786 -20.74 -16.68 -22.60
CA TYR A 786 -20.41 -16.34 -21.22
C TYR A 786 -21.52 -15.47 -20.62
N THR A 787 -21.85 -15.72 -19.35
CA THR A 787 -22.83 -14.95 -18.57
C THR A 787 -22.16 -14.32 -17.36
N TRP A 788 -22.40 -13.04 -17.17
CA TRP A 788 -21.78 -12.22 -16.13
C TRP A 788 -22.83 -11.68 -15.17
N ASN A 789 -22.49 -11.54 -13.89
CA ASN A 789 -23.36 -10.87 -12.93
C ASN A 789 -23.16 -9.34 -12.94
N TYR A 790 -23.94 -8.63 -12.12
CA TYR A 790 -23.88 -7.16 -11.99
C TYR A 790 -22.54 -6.60 -11.47
N GLU A 791 -21.68 -7.45 -10.92
CA GLU A 791 -20.32 -7.10 -10.47
C GLU A 791 -19.25 -7.55 -11.47
N ASN A 792 -19.67 -7.88 -12.70
CA ASN A 792 -18.80 -8.33 -13.79
C ASN A 792 -18.06 -9.64 -13.51
N ARG A 793 -18.63 -10.54 -12.69
CA ARG A 793 -18.08 -11.87 -12.36
C ARG A 793 -18.70 -12.92 -13.28
N LEU A 794 -17.88 -13.84 -13.82
CA LEU A 794 -18.33 -14.89 -14.74
C LEU A 794 -19.15 -15.94 -13.97
N ILE A 795 -20.47 -15.98 -14.12
CA ILE A 795 -21.35 -16.89 -13.38
C ILE A 795 -21.78 -18.12 -14.19
N ALA A 796 -21.68 -18.09 -15.52
CA ALA A 796 -21.92 -19.27 -16.35
C ALA A 796 -21.18 -19.20 -17.69
N ALA A 797 -20.88 -20.37 -18.24
CA ALA A 797 -20.41 -20.50 -19.61
C ALA A 797 -21.05 -21.73 -20.28
N ILE A 798 -21.38 -21.64 -21.57
CA ILE A 798 -21.99 -22.72 -22.35
C ILE A 798 -21.21 -22.88 -23.65
N VAL A 799 -20.68 -24.09 -23.90
CA VAL A 799 -20.02 -24.45 -25.16
C VAL A 799 -21.03 -25.12 -26.08
N LYS A 800 -21.17 -24.63 -27.31
CA LYS A 800 -22.08 -25.14 -28.34
C LYS A 800 -21.31 -25.57 -29.58
N ASP A 801 -21.73 -26.70 -30.15
CA ASP A 801 -21.22 -27.15 -31.44
C ASP A 801 -21.72 -26.26 -32.60
N THR A 802 -21.29 -26.60 -33.82
CA THR A 802 -21.67 -25.87 -35.05
C THR A 802 -23.17 -25.90 -35.35
N ASN A 803 -23.93 -26.81 -34.73
CA ASN A 803 -25.39 -26.94 -34.88
C ASN A 803 -26.16 -26.27 -33.73
N GLY A 804 -25.45 -25.66 -32.77
CA GLY A 804 -26.03 -25.04 -31.58
C GLY A 804 -26.35 -26.01 -30.45
N ALA A 805 -25.91 -27.28 -30.53
CA ALA A 805 -26.11 -28.24 -29.45
C ALA A 805 -25.10 -28.01 -28.33
N ILE A 806 -25.60 -27.93 -27.09
CA ILE A 806 -24.78 -27.76 -25.89
C ILE A 806 -23.88 -28.98 -25.72
N GLN A 807 -22.57 -28.76 -25.73
CA GLN A 807 -21.55 -29.76 -25.48
C GLN A 807 -21.11 -29.75 -24.02
N GLN A 808 -21.11 -28.58 -23.39
CA GLN A 808 -20.71 -28.41 -22.00
C GLN A 808 -21.42 -27.21 -21.38
N ALA A 809 -21.86 -27.35 -20.13
CA ALA A 809 -22.45 -26.29 -19.34
C ALA A 809 -21.70 -26.11 -18.01
N MET A 810 -21.34 -24.85 -17.72
CA MET A 810 -20.57 -24.46 -16.54
C MET A 810 -21.32 -23.37 -15.78
N GLN A 811 -21.31 -23.45 -14.45
CA GLN A 811 -21.82 -22.41 -13.55
C GLN A 811 -20.83 -22.16 -12.42
N TYR A 812 -20.71 -20.92 -11.99
CA TYR A 812 -19.78 -20.50 -10.94
C TYR A 812 -20.51 -19.64 -9.89
N ARG A 813 -20.16 -19.84 -8.63
CA ARG A 813 -20.64 -19.03 -7.50
C ARG A 813 -19.48 -18.33 -6.82
N TYR A 814 -19.72 -17.13 -6.31
CA TYR A 814 -18.72 -16.29 -5.65
C TYR A 814 -19.23 -15.83 -4.28
N ASN A 815 -18.31 -15.56 -3.35
CA ASN A 815 -18.61 -14.83 -2.12
C ASN A 815 -18.71 -13.31 -2.39
N ASP A 816 -18.97 -12.51 -1.35
CA ASP A 816 -19.08 -11.06 -1.49
C ASP A 816 -17.78 -10.38 -1.96
N ASN A 817 -16.62 -10.92 -1.60
CA ASN A 817 -15.30 -10.44 -2.05
C ASN A 817 -14.98 -10.81 -3.51
N GLY A 818 -15.85 -11.58 -4.17
CA GLY A 818 -15.67 -11.99 -5.57
C GLY A 818 -14.76 -13.20 -5.75
N ILE A 819 -14.54 -13.99 -4.71
CA ILE A 819 -13.78 -15.24 -4.76
C ILE A 819 -14.74 -16.41 -5.03
N ARG A 820 -14.35 -17.30 -5.95
CA ARG A 820 -15.17 -18.41 -6.45
C ARG A 820 -15.28 -19.51 -5.38
N VAL A 821 -16.47 -19.69 -4.83
CA VAL A 821 -16.80 -20.67 -3.76
C VAL A 821 -17.41 -21.96 -4.28
N ALA A 822 -17.88 -22.01 -5.52
CA ALA A 822 -18.32 -23.25 -6.15
C ALA A 822 -18.24 -23.19 -7.68
N ALA A 823 -18.12 -24.38 -8.30
CA ALA A 823 -18.26 -24.60 -9.73
C ALA A 823 -19.16 -25.82 -9.99
N THR A 824 -20.09 -25.71 -10.93
CA THR A 824 -20.96 -26.81 -11.38
C THR A 824 -20.71 -27.07 -12.85
N ILE A 825 -20.23 -28.28 -13.17
CA ILE A 825 -19.89 -28.70 -14.54
C ILE A 825 -20.81 -29.85 -14.92
N ASP A 826 -21.62 -29.67 -15.96
CA ASP A 826 -22.60 -30.65 -16.46
C ASP A 826 -23.48 -31.26 -15.34
N GLY A 827 -23.85 -30.43 -14.36
CA GLY A 827 -24.69 -30.78 -13.22
C GLY A 827 -23.95 -31.34 -12.00
N VAL A 828 -22.62 -31.49 -12.05
CA VAL A 828 -21.79 -31.93 -10.92
C VAL A 828 -21.17 -30.71 -10.24
N GLU A 829 -21.59 -30.44 -9.00
CA GLU A 829 -21.11 -29.31 -8.20
C GLU A 829 -19.89 -29.69 -7.34
N THR A 830 -18.86 -28.85 -7.38
CA THR A 830 -17.72 -28.83 -6.46
C THR A 830 -17.72 -27.51 -5.70
N ARG A 831 -17.59 -27.57 -4.38
CA ARG A 831 -17.47 -26.41 -3.49
C ARG A 831 -16.04 -26.24 -3.01
N TYR A 832 -15.67 -25.00 -2.70
CA TYR A 832 -14.33 -24.62 -2.28
C TYR A 832 -14.40 -24.00 -0.88
N LEU A 833 -13.68 -24.56 0.09
CA LEU A 833 -13.47 -23.93 1.39
C LEU A 833 -12.22 -23.07 1.29
N ILE A 834 -12.38 -21.75 1.46
CA ILE A 834 -11.35 -20.77 1.08
C ILE A 834 -10.87 -19.97 2.27
N ASP A 835 -9.56 -19.95 2.49
CA ASP A 835 -8.88 -19.06 3.43
C ASP A 835 -8.58 -17.72 2.74
N GLU A 836 -9.19 -16.65 3.25
CA GLU A 836 -9.01 -15.28 2.77
C GLU A 836 -8.10 -14.45 3.69
N MET A 837 -7.51 -15.06 4.74
CA MET A 837 -6.62 -14.36 5.69
C MET A 837 -5.18 -14.22 5.20
N GLN A 838 -4.86 -14.81 4.06
CA GLN A 838 -3.56 -14.70 3.40
C GLN A 838 -3.56 -13.56 2.39
N PRO A 839 -2.38 -13.08 1.93
CA PRO A 839 -2.29 -12.04 0.90
C PRO A 839 -3.11 -12.34 -0.37
N TYR A 840 -3.32 -13.62 -0.66
CA TYR A 840 -4.21 -14.11 -1.72
C TYR A 840 -5.08 -15.24 -1.18
N ALA A 841 -6.33 -15.32 -1.66
CA ALA A 841 -7.26 -16.37 -1.26
C ALA A 841 -6.77 -17.78 -1.68
N GLN A 842 -6.77 -18.72 -0.74
CA GLN A 842 -6.27 -20.09 -0.90
C GLN A 842 -7.41 -21.09 -0.69
N VAL A 843 -7.58 -22.05 -1.60
CA VAL A 843 -8.55 -23.14 -1.43
C VAL A 843 -7.94 -24.21 -0.54
N LEU A 844 -8.49 -24.42 0.65
CA LEU A 844 -8.05 -25.45 1.60
C LEU A 844 -8.68 -26.81 1.28
N GLU A 845 -9.94 -26.84 0.84
CA GLU A 845 -10.66 -28.06 0.54
C GLU A 845 -11.55 -27.91 -0.69
N GLU A 846 -11.62 -28.97 -1.50
CA GLU A 846 -12.67 -29.21 -2.48
C GLU A 846 -13.63 -30.26 -1.93
N TYR A 847 -14.93 -29.99 -1.96
CA TYR A 847 -15.93 -30.90 -1.40
C TYR A 847 -17.25 -30.89 -2.17
N SER A 848 -18.00 -31.99 -2.11
CA SER A 848 -19.32 -32.06 -2.75
C SER A 848 -20.43 -31.47 -1.86
N PRO A 849 -21.62 -31.14 -2.41
CA PRO A 849 -22.74 -30.55 -1.65
C PRO A 849 -23.22 -31.35 -0.43
N ASN A 850 -22.91 -32.64 -0.35
CA ASN A 850 -23.19 -33.50 0.81
C ASN A 850 -22.11 -33.42 1.92
N GLY A 851 -21.10 -32.56 1.77
CA GLY A 851 -20.02 -32.34 2.73
C GLY A 851 -18.80 -33.27 2.59
N ALA A 852 -18.79 -34.20 1.62
CA ALA A 852 -17.66 -35.11 1.42
C ALA A 852 -16.46 -34.39 0.78
N VAL A 853 -15.32 -34.41 1.47
CA VAL A 853 -14.04 -33.87 0.97
C VAL A 853 -13.55 -34.73 -0.19
N GLN A 854 -13.19 -34.06 -1.28
CA GLN A 854 -12.64 -34.65 -2.50
C GLN A 854 -11.13 -34.43 -2.57
N VAL A 855 -10.67 -33.22 -2.24
CA VAL A 855 -9.26 -32.84 -2.19
C VAL A 855 -9.02 -31.92 -1.00
N GLU A 856 -7.92 -32.14 -0.29
CA GLU A 856 -7.38 -31.23 0.73
C GLU A 856 -6.07 -30.63 0.23
N TYR A 857 -5.82 -29.37 0.56
CA TYR A 857 -4.61 -28.66 0.20
C TYR A 857 -3.92 -28.10 1.44
N VAL A 858 -2.60 -28.22 1.47
CA VAL A 858 -1.75 -27.72 2.56
C VAL A 858 -0.90 -26.58 2.03
N TYR A 859 -0.92 -25.45 2.73
CA TYR A 859 -0.14 -24.26 2.39
C TYR A 859 0.87 -23.93 3.49
N GLY A 860 1.99 -23.34 3.08
CA GLY A 860 2.90 -22.60 3.94
C GLY A 860 3.18 -21.25 3.29
N ASN A 861 4.44 -20.98 2.92
CA ASN A 861 4.76 -19.82 2.07
C ASN A 861 4.08 -19.91 0.69
N ASP A 862 3.95 -21.14 0.16
CA ASP A 862 3.29 -21.48 -1.10
C ASP A 862 2.48 -22.79 -0.92
N LEU A 863 1.79 -23.27 -1.96
CA LEU A 863 1.10 -24.57 -1.96
C LEU A 863 2.11 -25.71 -1.80
N ILE A 864 1.98 -26.50 -0.73
CA ILE A 864 2.92 -27.58 -0.38
C ILE A 864 2.47 -28.92 -0.94
N ALA A 865 1.22 -29.29 -0.68
CA ALA A 865 0.71 -30.63 -1.00
C ALA A 865 -0.79 -30.61 -1.29
N GLN A 866 -1.23 -31.63 -2.02
CA GLN A 866 -2.64 -32.03 -2.12
C GLN A 866 -2.81 -33.47 -1.64
N GLU A 867 -3.97 -33.75 -1.06
CA GLU A 867 -4.40 -35.08 -0.63
C GLU A 867 -5.75 -35.41 -1.26
N LYS A 868 -5.78 -36.45 -2.11
CA LYS A 868 -6.98 -36.92 -2.80
C LYS A 868 -7.25 -38.37 -2.42
N GLY A 869 -8.20 -38.59 -1.51
CA GLY A 869 -8.41 -39.92 -0.93
C GLY A 869 -7.20 -40.33 -0.09
N SER A 870 -6.47 -41.37 -0.49
CA SER A 870 -5.21 -41.79 0.17
C SER A 870 -3.94 -41.31 -0.55
N ASP A 871 -4.10 -40.64 -1.69
CA ASP A 871 -2.98 -40.25 -2.55
C ASP A 871 -2.55 -38.83 -2.18
N ARG A 872 -1.38 -38.74 -1.54
CA ARG A 872 -0.74 -37.45 -1.20
C ARG A 872 0.39 -37.14 -2.17
N THR A 873 0.34 -35.96 -2.76
CA THR A 873 1.38 -35.45 -3.67
C THR A 873 1.86 -34.07 -3.28
N PHE A 874 3.15 -33.81 -3.48
CA PHE A 874 3.84 -32.58 -3.12
C PHE A 874 4.20 -31.77 -4.36
N TYR A 875 4.03 -30.46 -4.27
CA TYR A 875 4.27 -29.50 -5.35
C TYR A 875 5.72 -29.04 -5.38
N HIS A 876 6.26 -28.88 -6.59
CA HIS A 876 7.60 -28.34 -6.84
C HIS A 876 7.52 -27.35 -8.00
N VAL A 877 7.96 -26.13 -7.74
CA VAL A 877 7.73 -24.99 -8.64
C VAL A 877 9.00 -24.51 -9.33
N ASP A 878 8.85 -23.70 -10.37
CA ASP A 878 9.93 -22.81 -10.84
C ASP A 878 9.89 -21.45 -10.14
N GLY A 879 10.78 -20.54 -10.53
CA GLY A 879 10.90 -19.22 -9.92
C GLY A 879 9.75 -18.26 -10.23
N LEU A 880 8.79 -18.63 -11.08
CA LEU A 880 7.52 -17.90 -11.23
C LEU A 880 6.45 -18.47 -10.28
N GLY A 881 6.70 -19.60 -9.63
CA GLY A 881 5.70 -20.36 -8.87
C GLY A 881 4.94 -21.37 -9.73
N SER A 882 5.30 -21.58 -11.00
CA SER A 882 4.60 -22.57 -11.84
C SER A 882 4.91 -23.98 -11.39
N THR A 883 3.91 -24.84 -11.24
CA THR A 883 4.10 -26.26 -10.91
C THR A 883 4.84 -26.97 -12.04
N ARG A 884 6.06 -27.48 -11.78
CA ARG A 884 6.86 -28.16 -12.80
C ARG A 884 6.91 -29.66 -12.62
N ILE A 885 6.88 -30.15 -11.39
CA ILE A 885 6.74 -31.57 -11.08
C ILE A 885 5.86 -31.78 -9.84
N LEU A 886 5.24 -32.95 -9.75
CA LEU A 886 4.63 -33.47 -8.53
C LEU A 886 5.38 -34.72 -8.07
N THR A 887 5.58 -34.86 -6.77
CA THR A 887 6.13 -36.09 -6.18
C THR A 887 5.16 -36.76 -5.24
N ASP A 888 5.15 -38.08 -5.18
CA ASP A 888 4.36 -38.84 -4.19
C ASP A 888 4.94 -38.75 -2.77
N ALA A 889 4.32 -39.44 -1.81
CA ALA A 889 4.77 -39.53 -0.42
C ALA A 889 6.17 -40.14 -0.22
N THR A 890 6.74 -40.80 -1.24
CA THR A 890 8.11 -41.35 -1.21
C THR A 890 9.15 -40.40 -1.82
N GLY A 891 8.71 -39.31 -2.46
CA GLY A 891 9.55 -38.38 -3.19
C GLY A 891 9.79 -38.77 -4.65
N THR A 892 9.00 -39.69 -5.20
CA THR A 892 9.10 -40.11 -6.62
C THR A 892 8.27 -39.18 -7.49
N VAL A 893 8.81 -38.71 -8.63
CA VAL A 893 8.09 -37.87 -9.59
C VAL A 893 6.95 -38.65 -10.25
N VAL A 894 5.72 -38.13 -10.13
CA VAL A 894 4.50 -38.75 -10.66
C VAL A 894 3.84 -37.95 -11.78
N SER A 895 4.12 -36.65 -11.86
CA SER A 895 3.71 -35.77 -12.97
C SER A 895 4.77 -34.71 -13.25
N SER A 896 4.83 -34.22 -14.50
CA SER A 896 5.72 -33.12 -14.92
C SER A 896 5.02 -32.20 -15.92
N TYR A 897 5.36 -30.92 -15.94
CA TYR A 897 4.75 -29.91 -16.81
C TYR A 897 5.80 -28.96 -17.41
N ASN A 898 5.64 -28.60 -18.68
CA ASN A 898 6.42 -27.57 -19.36
C ASN A 898 5.50 -26.57 -20.03
N TYR A 899 5.79 -25.29 -19.86
CA TYR A 899 5.02 -24.17 -20.39
C TYR A 899 5.84 -23.34 -21.39
N GLU A 900 5.15 -22.60 -22.25
CA GLU A 900 5.71 -21.40 -22.87
C GLU A 900 5.48 -20.16 -21.98
N ALA A 901 5.99 -19.00 -22.39
CA ALA A 901 6.07 -17.81 -21.54
C ALA A 901 4.73 -17.24 -21.05
N TYR A 902 3.64 -17.42 -21.80
CA TYR A 902 2.28 -16.95 -21.44
C TYR A 902 1.42 -18.03 -20.77
N GLY A 903 1.98 -19.21 -20.48
CA GLY A 903 1.35 -20.27 -19.68
C GLY A 903 0.69 -21.40 -20.46
N GLU A 904 0.75 -21.42 -21.79
CA GLU A 904 0.28 -22.58 -22.57
C GLU A 904 1.15 -23.80 -22.27
N LEU A 905 0.49 -24.95 -22.08
CA LEU A 905 1.17 -26.21 -21.78
C LEU A 905 1.77 -26.81 -23.06
N ILE A 906 3.10 -26.88 -23.12
CA ILE A 906 3.84 -27.53 -24.22
C ILE A 906 3.78 -29.05 -24.09
N SER A 907 3.93 -29.55 -22.86
CA SER A 907 3.92 -30.98 -22.57
C SER A 907 3.59 -31.23 -21.11
N SER A 908 2.85 -32.30 -20.83
CA SER A 908 2.75 -32.90 -19.51
C SER A 908 3.00 -34.40 -19.57
N THR A 909 3.49 -34.96 -18.46
CA THR A 909 3.57 -36.41 -18.24
C THR A 909 2.94 -36.77 -16.90
N GLY A 910 2.63 -38.06 -16.72
CA GLY A 910 1.93 -38.56 -15.54
C GLY A 910 0.42 -38.68 -15.74
N GLY A 911 -0.29 -38.95 -14.64
CA GLY A 911 -1.75 -39.09 -14.63
C GLY A 911 -2.41 -38.62 -13.34
N VAL A 912 -1.66 -37.94 -12.47
CA VAL A 912 -2.21 -37.33 -11.26
C VAL A 912 -2.99 -36.09 -11.67
N GLU A 913 -4.27 -36.04 -11.28
CA GLU A 913 -5.09 -34.85 -11.46
C GLU A 913 -4.52 -33.70 -10.63
N ASN A 914 -4.34 -32.55 -11.28
CA ASN A 914 -3.82 -31.35 -10.65
C ASN A 914 -4.42 -30.13 -11.35
N LYS A 915 -4.96 -29.20 -10.55
CA LYS A 915 -5.53 -27.95 -11.04
C LYS A 915 -4.57 -26.77 -10.91
N TYR A 916 -3.53 -26.84 -10.07
CA TYR A 916 -2.60 -25.73 -9.85
C TYR A 916 -1.37 -25.87 -10.73
N LEU A 917 -1.32 -25.09 -11.81
CA LEU A 917 -0.36 -25.27 -12.91
C LEU A 917 0.54 -24.03 -13.09
N PHE A 918 0.35 -23.26 -14.16
CA PHE A 918 1.13 -22.06 -14.44
C PHE A 918 0.99 -21.01 -13.34
N ALA A 919 2.11 -20.43 -12.90
CA ALA A 919 2.21 -19.50 -11.78
C ALA A 919 1.56 -19.98 -10.46
N GLY A 920 1.33 -21.30 -10.31
CA GLY A 920 0.66 -21.87 -9.13
C GLY A 920 -0.84 -21.60 -9.10
N GLU A 921 -1.43 -21.14 -10.20
CA GLU A 921 -2.83 -20.73 -10.27
C GLU A 921 -3.75 -21.87 -10.72
N GLN A 922 -5.02 -21.79 -10.29
CA GLN A 922 -6.02 -22.81 -10.59
C GLN A 922 -6.44 -22.74 -12.07
N TYR A 923 -6.15 -23.79 -12.83
CA TYR A 923 -6.58 -23.99 -14.20
C TYR A 923 -7.99 -24.56 -14.26
N ASP A 924 -8.89 -23.85 -14.93
CA ASP A 924 -10.22 -24.36 -15.25
C ASP A 924 -10.19 -25.06 -16.61
N GLN A 925 -10.05 -26.38 -16.58
CA GLN A 925 -9.95 -27.20 -17.80
C GLN A 925 -11.15 -27.09 -18.74
N ASN A 926 -12.32 -26.64 -18.24
CA ASN A 926 -13.55 -26.55 -19.04
C ASN A 926 -13.60 -25.24 -19.83
N LEU A 927 -13.00 -24.17 -19.29
CA LEU A 927 -12.83 -22.90 -19.98
C LEU A 927 -11.54 -22.86 -20.82
N GLY A 928 -10.51 -23.59 -20.39
CA GLY A 928 -9.16 -23.43 -20.93
C GLY A 928 -8.41 -22.23 -20.36
N ASP A 929 -8.87 -21.69 -19.23
CA ASP A 929 -8.38 -20.44 -18.64
C ASP A 929 -7.88 -20.66 -17.21
N TYR A 930 -6.98 -19.80 -16.75
CA TYR A 930 -6.57 -19.75 -15.35
C TYR A 930 -7.47 -18.81 -14.56
N TYR A 931 -7.96 -19.27 -13.41
CA TYR A 931 -8.73 -18.47 -12.48
C TYR A 931 -7.81 -17.76 -11.48
N LEU A 932 -7.63 -16.45 -11.64
CA LEU A 932 -6.78 -15.60 -10.79
C LEU A 932 -7.63 -14.80 -9.80
N ARG A 933 -8.60 -15.47 -9.16
CA ARG A 933 -9.53 -14.91 -8.16
C ARG A 933 -10.50 -13.86 -8.71
N GLN A 934 -9.98 -12.72 -9.15
CA GLN A 934 -10.79 -11.64 -9.72
C GLN A 934 -11.05 -11.80 -11.22
N ARG A 935 -10.16 -12.46 -11.98
CA ARG A 935 -10.28 -12.56 -13.44
C ARG A 935 -9.87 -13.94 -13.95
N TYR A 936 -10.36 -14.29 -15.14
CA TYR A 936 -9.88 -15.43 -15.90
C TYR A 936 -8.83 -14.96 -16.91
N TYR A 937 -7.74 -15.70 -17.01
CA TYR A 937 -6.62 -15.44 -17.90
C TYR A 937 -6.56 -16.53 -18.97
N ASP A 938 -6.76 -16.12 -20.22
CA ASP A 938 -6.67 -16.98 -21.40
C ASP A 938 -5.20 -17.01 -21.87
N THR A 939 -4.55 -18.15 -21.70
CA THR A 939 -3.15 -18.34 -22.08
C THR A 939 -2.93 -18.24 -23.59
N ASN A 940 -3.91 -18.65 -24.41
CA ASN A 940 -3.79 -18.64 -25.85
C ASN A 940 -3.67 -17.21 -26.40
N SER A 941 -4.57 -16.34 -25.94
CA SER A 941 -4.55 -14.92 -26.29
C SER A 941 -3.60 -14.09 -25.41
N GLY A 942 -3.05 -14.68 -24.34
CA GLY A 942 -2.09 -14.05 -23.43
C GLY A 942 -2.67 -12.85 -22.68
N ARG A 943 -3.97 -12.89 -22.36
CA ARG A 943 -4.71 -11.76 -21.77
C ARG A 943 -5.88 -12.20 -20.88
N PHE A 944 -6.39 -11.26 -20.09
CA PHE A 944 -7.60 -11.48 -19.31
C PHE A 944 -8.87 -11.40 -20.16
N THR A 945 -9.90 -12.17 -19.77
CA THR A 945 -11.19 -12.24 -20.46
C THR A 945 -12.14 -11.06 -20.18
N ARG A 946 -11.74 -10.17 -19.25
CA ARG A 946 -12.43 -8.92 -18.93
C ARG A 946 -11.45 -7.81 -18.53
N ARG A 947 -11.93 -6.57 -18.60
CA ARG A 947 -11.24 -5.38 -18.06
C ARG A 947 -11.06 -5.52 -16.54
N ASP A 948 -9.98 -4.95 -16.01
CA ASP A 948 -9.85 -4.80 -14.56
C ASP A 948 -10.93 -3.85 -14.02
N THR A 949 -11.57 -4.23 -12.91
CA THR A 949 -12.54 -3.40 -12.21
C THR A 949 -11.88 -2.43 -11.24
N TYR A 950 -10.60 -2.64 -10.91
CA TYR A 950 -9.80 -1.69 -10.14
C TYR A 950 -9.44 -0.49 -11.03
N GLU A 951 -10.25 0.56 -10.95
CA GLU A 951 -9.85 1.87 -11.47
C GLU A 951 -8.86 2.45 -10.46
N VAL A 952 -7.57 2.51 -10.83
CA VAL A 952 -6.54 3.17 -10.02
C VAL A 952 -7.10 4.53 -9.64
N LYS A 953 -7.28 4.75 -8.33
CA LYS A 953 -7.49 6.10 -7.80
C LYS A 953 -6.14 6.82 -7.97
N CYS A 954 -5.88 7.31 -9.18
CA CYS A 954 -4.71 8.12 -9.51
C CYS A 954 -4.81 9.48 -8.83
#